data_AF-A0A9J6CKN4-F1
#
_entry.id   AF-A0A9J6CKN4-F1
#
_cell.length_a   1.000
_cell.length_b   1.000
_cell.length_c   1.000
_cell.angle_alpha   90.00
_cell.angle_beta   90.00
_cell.angle_gamma   90.00
#
_symmetry.space_group_name_H-M   'P 1'
#
loop_
_entity.id
_entity.type
_entity.pdbx_description
1 polymer ?
#
loop_
_entity_poly.entity_id
_entity_poly.type
_entity_poly.pdbx_seq_one_letter_code
_entity_poly.pdbx_strand_id
1 'polypeptide(L)'
;MNKDDDEEEDRHDRGTFRLCCEHVLKSLKRGRETLLTLLEAFVYDPLVDWAIGEDNATSGLANLNTGGGAEKGSTTGDLTTARKLLEREVTRDTLAIRFTEIKNDWLQNRDDVYNQLLLMKTHLSELSNSRYNLQCLETRRNVLSKQISTVRDVEALGGAMHSHQLNTLSQRYAIYKKKKNDVNMIKSLLIEKAIESEKMIEDYVNFIEDENKLNSWLIEIRASRPLSVSEFEIVKEFLESSNQGQIYIQSEHLQNELNNAILQRQSIIETAFDAILQYYNVTCFYPKDHIQNHRLSKYSAWCRSLSENKSQEFARQVAMAFHSLFSDVMPKEPPENIIAFNYYLQTFLVEENYKLQTSYQICQQFIGIENDSFEIAREECKELIRCDIDNTTSIAYELAKMVKRFLAIEASTYGANNLSDLIINDRWFMDELTIQTTFLSNVSDIVFDSSLPLLKKHPLFTNSLECFKAINELLENFDRVKYDFQLNIIPQTLNGIISQNKSVLDMISELSNITKSPISEMLTKLEEDFMNCIQNPNQKGLLRAAELSEAYNSMYSQYQQNEESMGKSIFMACHSAFEEMCRLSKKIMSFDKALATLPEEWSSIEEIEQARMLFISPMKTSIFITLDQLFMVKRIQTMIEFFSYCLQIAWTFKGSSAVAVNLDIEYLSHPLKSFITDLLTKCILGRGSYCLSILICCLLQQRSNEAYACGNKCFSLDELCFSMPLNSNSNAINYEQIFIVLEEKFRKCESKDFYQKLIHQQTEYVKHLTYVISCHQWIHEDCFILHPNIMPPPIPRGTLLLQFQSFVQSLSSWNASIQKIDEELRQNTLVIFQRLKWAAGANPMINEMLNNFEAISREKQLELEHSNKYAGYALNYSIAIINYEMLRNKTPKAIISDEEFLTLLQQWENVCISERAVAHTVNPIEEGLVELLDPEGPINLNWIENVTSLIDDMINQVHNEIDSNEKRLVSAQDNLHLSAHKLRTLMTTHHRISTDIRNMLKSILKYDEGGSSSEMLREYFAKYKTYIDNVNELHGNVLSKDFTDTLVKQISEQVERSLAISNEIYDELFDIEKTLSNTLADDGQQKKTRQLRNQSENYSGFEYPASPMKKVAGSNQKEQRKNVYAVSVWRRIRSKLEGRDPDSNKSSRVQEQVDWIIREAQNQENLALLYEGFTSWV
;
A
#
# COMPACT_ATOMS: atom_id res chain seq x y z
N MET A 1 -55.90 48.47 8.90
CA MET A 1 -55.39 49.71 8.26
C MET A 1 -53.95 49.41 7.92
N ASN A 2 -53.52 49.20 6.68
CA ASN A 2 -54.16 49.34 5.37
C ASN A 2 -53.80 48.11 4.51
N LYS A 3 -54.81 47.54 3.87
CA LYS A 3 -54.67 46.91 2.54
C LYS A 3 -54.49 48.08 1.59
N ASP A 4 -53.43 48.14 0.80
CA ASP A 4 -53.34 48.90 -0.47
C ASP A 4 -51.94 48.86 -1.15
N ASP A 5 -50.94 48.11 -0.67
CA ASP A 5 -49.59 48.12 -1.30
C ASP A 5 -49.17 46.84 -2.05
N ASP A 6 -49.98 45.78 -2.12
CA ASP A 6 -49.60 44.51 -2.77
C ASP A 6 -50.18 44.30 -4.20
N GLU A 7 -50.82 45.32 -4.80
CA GLU A 7 -51.43 45.21 -6.15
C GLU A 7 -50.59 45.81 -7.30
N GLU A 8 -49.35 46.27 -7.07
CA GLU A 8 -48.47 46.82 -8.13
C GLU A 8 -47.26 45.97 -8.56
N GLU A 9 -46.94 44.84 -7.91
CA GLU A 9 -45.77 44.02 -8.30
C GLU A 9 -46.06 42.92 -9.36
N ASP A 10 -47.32 42.74 -9.77
CA ASP A 10 -47.75 41.67 -10.70
C ASP A 10 -47.68 42.03 -12.21
N ARG A 11 -46.85 43.03 -12.59
CA ARG A 11 -46.76 43.52 -13.99
C ARG A 11 -45.34 43.64 -14.59
N HIS A 12 -44.33 42.89 -14.13
CA HIS A 12 -42.98 42.94 -14.73
C HIS A 12 -42.60 41.84 -15.75
N ASP A 13 -43.39 40.76 -15.90
CA ASP A 13 -43.06 39.67 -16.85
C ASP A 13 -43.73 39.75 -18.24
N ARG A 14 -44.12 40.96 -18.68
CA ARG A 14 -44.49 41.23 -20.09
C ARG A 14 -43.44 42.08 -20.83
N GLY A 15 -42.16 41.78 -20.61
CA GLY A 15 -41.01 42.57 -21.10
C GLY A 15 -40.50 42.25 -22.51
N THR A 16 -39.52 43.06 -22.97
CA THR A 16 -38.81 42.97 -24.26
C THR A 16 -38.23 41.59 -24.55
N PHE A 17 -37.79 40.86 -23.52
CA PHE A 17 -37.21 39.51 -23.65
C PHE A 17 -38.19 38.53 -24.31
N ARG A 18 -39.43 38.48 -23.83
CA ARG A 18 -40.48 37.61 -24.40
C ARG A 18 -40.76 37.94 -25.86
N LEU A 19 -40.87 39.24 -26.20
CA LEU A 19 -41.08 39.68 -27.58
C LEU A 19 -39.90 39.31 -28.50
N CYS A 20 -38.66 39.41 -28.00
CA CYS A 20 -37.47 38.96 -28.72
C CYS A 20 -37.47 37.44 -28.92
N CYS A 21 -37.79 36.64 -27.90
CA CYS A 21 -37.92 35.18 -28.01
C CYS A 21 -38.98 34.78 -29.04
N GLU A 22 -40.14 35.45 -29.04
CA GLU A 22 -41.18 35.23 -30.04
C GLU A 22 -40.69 35.59 -31.46
N HIS A 23 -39.94 36.67 -31.62
CA HIS A 23 -39.38 37.08 -32.92
C HIS A 23 -38.31 36.11 -33.43
N VAL A 24 -37.43 35.63 -32.55
CA VAL A 24 -36.41 34.61 -32.86
C VAL A 24 -37.08 33.31 -33.25
N LEU A 25 -38.05 32.82 -32.48
CA LEU A 25 -38.73 31.56 -32.77
C LEU A 25 -39.53 31.66 -34.09
N LYS A 26 -40.17 32.81 -34.39
CA LYS A 26 -40.78 33.06 -35.72
C LYS A 26 -39.75 32.96 -36.85
N SER A 27 -38.56 33.50 -36.65
CA SER A 27 -37.48 33.46 -37.65
C SER A 27 -36.93 32.05 -37.86
N LEU A 28 -36.73 31.28 -36.77
CA LEU A 28 -36.30 29.88 -36.82
C LEU A 28 -37.35 28.97 -37.48
N LYS A 29 -38.64 29.17 -37.17
CA LYS A 29 -39.73 28.43 -37.83
C LYS A 29 -39.81 28.74 -39.32
N ARG A 30 -39.56 29.99 -39.71
CA ARG A 30 -39.51 30.40 -41.12
C ARG A 30 -38.32 29.78 -41.87
N GLY A 31 -37.17 29.60 -41.20
CA GLY A 31 -35.96 28.98 -41.76
C GLY A 31 -35.80 27.48 -41.49
N ARG A 32 -36.85 26.79 -41.00
CA ARG A 32 -36.73 25.42 -40.45
C ARG A 32 -36.24 24.38 -41.46
N GLU A 33 -36.60 24.51 -42.74
CA GLU A 33 -36.22 23.53 -43.76
C GLU A 33 -34.71 23.57 -44.00
N THR A 34 -34.12 24.75 -44.08
CA THR A 34 -32.67 24.93 -44.21
C THR A 34 -31.92 24.33 -43.02
N LEU A 35 -32.41 24.56 -41.79
CA LEU A 35 -31.80 24.02 -40.56
C LEU A 35 -31.91 22.49 -40.48
N LEU A 36 -33.07 21.93 -40.82
CA LEU A 36 -33.28 20.48 -40.80
C LEU A 36 -32.45 19.77 -41.87
N THR A 37 -32.26 20.40 -43.02
CA THR A 37 -31.40 19.85 -44.09
C THR A 37 -29.93 19.82 -43.67
N LEU A 38 -29.45 20.87 -42.99
CA LEU A 38 -28.08 20.91 -42.45
C LEU A 38 -27.86 19.85 -41.36
N LEU A 39 -28.80 19.72 -40.41
CA LEU A 39 -28.75 18.70 -39.37
C LEU A 39 -28.82 17.28 -39.95
N GLU A 40 -29.60 17.09 -41.02
CA GLU A 40 -29.65 15.81 -41.72
C GLU A 40 -28.28 15.45 -42.31
N ALA A 41 -27.52 16.42 -42.84
CA ALA A 41 -26.16 16.19 -43.30
C ALA A 41 -25.22 15.73 -42.16
N PHE A 42 -25.33 16.31 -40.95
CA PHE A 42 -24.52 15.88 -39.79
C PHE A 42 -24.86 14.48 -39.27
N VAL A 43 -26.11 14.02 -39.44
CA VAL A 43 -26.51 12.63 -39.10
C VAL A 43 -25.76 11.62 -39.97
N TYR A 44 -25.36 12.02 -41.19
CA TYR A 44 -24.66 11.16 -42.14
C TYR A 44 -23.16 11.42 -42.23
N ASP A 45 -22.60 12.32 -41.42
CA ASP A 45 -21.17 12.61 -41.44
C ASP A 45 -20.39 11.56 -40.61
N PRO A 46 -19.52 10.74 -41.24
CA PRO A 46 -18.77 9.71 -40.54
C PRO A 46 -17.67 10.26 -39.63
N LEU A 47 -17.35 11.56 -39.70
CA LEU A 47 -16.41 12.22 -38.81
C LEU A 47 -17.07 12.77 -37.54
N VAL A 48 -18.41 12.74 -37.49
CA VAL A 48 -19.16 13.14 -36.30
C VAL A 48 -19.45 11.90 -35.47
N ASP A 49 -18.84 11.85 -34.28
CA ASP A 49 -19.10 10.77 -33.35
C ASP A 49 -20.43 10.99 -32.63
N TRP A 50 -21.42 10.17 -32.98
CA TRP A 50 -22.73 10.12 -32.34
C TRP A 50 -22.80 9.03 -31.26
N ALA A 51 -21.71 8.30 -30.99
CA ALA A 51 -21.64 7.27 -29.97
C ALA A 51 -21.52 7.90 -28.57
N ILE A 52 -22.68 8.22 -28.01
CA ILE A 52 -22.88 8.28 -26.56
C ILE A 52 -23.06 6.82 -26.10
N GLY A 53 -22.47 6.45 -24.96
CA GLY A 53 -22.50 5.09 -24.39
C GLY A 53 -23.85 4.37 -24.52
N GLU A 54 -23.80 3.06 -24.71
CA GLU A 54 -24.83 2.14 -25.23
C GLU A 54 -26.18 2.05 -24.46
N ASP A 55 -26.62 3.08 -23.74
CA ASP A 55 -27.68 2.98 -22.73
C ASP A 55 -29.07 3.53 -23.12
N ASN A 56 -29.39 3.79 -24.40
CA ASN A 56 -30.71 4.38 -24.73
C ASN A 56 -31.45 3.92 -25.99
N ALA A 57 -31.16 2.73 -26.53
CA ALA A 57 -31.79 2.25 -27.78
C ALA A 57 -33.04 1.35 -27.63
N THR A 58 -33.50 0.99 -26.42
CA THR A 58 -34.48 -0.09 -26.24
C THR A 58 -35.89 0.31 -25.77
N SER A 59 -36.22 1.60 -25.66
CA SER A 59 -37.55 2.02 -25.18
C SER A 59 -38.65 2.14 -26.26
N GLY A 60 -38.45 1.55 -27.45
CA GLY A 60 -39.29 1.81 -28.63
C GLY A 60 -40.19 0.67 -29.15
N LEU A 61 -40.14 -0.55 -28.59
CA LEU A 61 -40.70 -1.74 -29.27
C LEU A 61 -41.57 -2.68 -28.41
N ALA A 62 -41.99 -2.28 -27.22
CA ALA A 62 -42.76 -3.13 -26.29
C ALA A 62 -44.25 -2.75 -26.17
N ASN A 63 -44.93 -2.43 -27.28
CA ASN A 63 -46.38 -2.23 -27.29
C ASN A 63 -47.02 -2.90 -28.51
N LEU A 64 -46.98 -4.24 -28.56
CA LEU A 64 -47.85 -5.08 -29.39
C LEU A 64 -47.68 -6.54 -28.94
N ASN A 65 -48.59 -7.03 -28.09
CA ASN A 65 -49.37 -8.25 -28.35
C ASN A 65 -50.13 -8.75 -27.12
N THR A 66 -51.43 -8.56 -27.18
CA THR A 66 -52.47 -9.35 -26.54
C THR A 66 -52.72 -10.64 -27.33
N GLY A 67 -52.87 -11.78 -26.62
CA GLY A 67 -53.78 -12.86 -27.01
C GLY A 67 -53.23 -14.13 -27.72
N GLY A 68 -53.12 -15.23 -26.95
CA GLY A 68 -53.82 -16.50 -27.20
C GLY A 68 -53.31 -17.54 -28.23
N GLY A 69 -53.13 -18.80 -27.76
CA GLY A 69 -53.66 -20.00 -28.46
C GLY A 69 -52.68 -21.00 -29.12
N ALA A 70 -52.51 -22.15 -28.46
CA ALA A 70 -52.21 -23.54 -28.88
C ALA A 70 -51.83 -23.91 -30.34
N GLU A 71 -50.77 -24.74 -30.53
CA GLU A 71 -50.84 -26.19 -30.88
C GLU A 71 -49.46 -26.79 -31.28
N LYS A 72 -49.41 -28.14 -31.32
CA LYS A 72 -48.30 -29.10 -31.28
C LYS A 72 -47.33 -29.13 -32.48
N GLY A 73 -46.09 -29.60 -32.26
CA GLY A 73 -45.24 -30.14 -33.33
C GLY A 73 -43.81 -30.52 -32.88
N SER A 74 -43.46 -31.80 -33.00
CA SER A 74 -42.24 -32.46 -32.51
C SER A 74 -41.04 -32.30 -33.47
N THR A 75 -40.04 -31.49 -33.08
CA THR A 75 -38.61 -31.56 -33.46
C THR A 75 -37.75 -30.81 -32.42
N THR A 76 -38.04 -31.01 -31.14
CA THR A 76 -37.62 -30.13 -30.03
C THR A 76 -36.56 -30.79 -29.14
N GLY A 77 -35.50 -31.36 -29.73
CA GLY A 77 -34.34 -31.87 -28.99
C GLY A 77 -33.13 -30.94 -29.14
N ASP A 78 -32.67 -30.75 -30.38
CA ASP A 78 -31.54 -29.88 -30.69
C ASP A 78 -31.93 -28.40 -30.78
N LEU A 79 -33.16 -28.09 -31.20
CA LEU A 79 -33.67 -26.71 -31.15
C LEU A 79 -33.89 -26.26 -29.71
N THR A 80 -34.22 -27.16 -28.78
CA THR A 80 -34.41 -26.79 -27.36
C THR A 80 -33.12 -26.59 -26.61
N THR A 81 -32.04 -27.30 -26.95
CA THR A 81 -30.72 -27.07 -26.36
C THR A 81 -30.08 -25.81 -26.93
N ALA A 82 -30.18 -25.57 -28.24
CA ALA A 82 -29.76 -24.31 -28.87
C ALA A 82 -30.60 -23.12 -28.38
N ARG A 83 -31.92 -23.27 -28.26
CA ARG A 83 -32.81 -22.26 -27.69
C ARG A 83 -32.52 -22.01 -26.21
N LYS A 84 -32.20 -23.03 -25.40
CA LYS A 84 -31.78 -22.83 -24.00
C LYS A 84 -30.44 -22.13 -23.88
N LEU A 85 -29.48 -22.41 -24.76
CA LEU A 85 -28.18 -21.71 -24.78
C LEU A 85 -28.33 -20.26 -25.23
N LEU A 86 -29.16 -20.01 -26.25
CA LEU A 86 -29.46 -18.67 -26.74
C LEU A 86 -30.32 -17.88 -25.73
N GLU A 87 -31.30 -18.52 -25.09
CA GLU A 87 -32.05 -17.94 -23.96
C GLU A 87 -31.11 -17.65 -22.79
N ARG A 88 -30.14 -18.52 -22.47
CA ARG A 88 -29.12 -18.29 -21.43
C ARG A 88 -28.23 -17.08 -21.76
N GLU A 89 -27.69 -17.02 -22.97
CA GLU A 89 -26.85 -15.89 -23.44
C GLU A 89 -27.64 -14.58 -23.49
N VAL A 90 -28.86 -14.59 -24.04
CA VAL A 90 -29.75 -13.41 -24.05
C VAL A 90 -30.13 -13.00 -22.64
N THR A 91 -30.50 -13.93 -21.74
CA THR A 91 -30.82 -13.58 -20.35
C THR A 91 -29.63 -13.01 -19.61
N ARG A 92 -28.41 -13.46 -19.91
CA ARG A 92 -27.18 -12.92 -19.32
C ARG A 92 -26.86 -11.52 -19.85
N ASP A 93 -26.86 -11.33 -21.17
CA ASP A 93 -26.53 -10.04 -21.77
C ASP A 93 -27.60 -8.98 -21.41
N THR A 94 -28.87 -9.41 -21.34
CA THR A 94 -29.96 -8.57 -20.80
C THR A 94 -29.74 -8.26 -19.32
N LEU A 95 -29.25 -9.22 -18.53
CA LEU A 95 -28.99 -9.02 -17.11
C LEU A 95 -27.81 -8.08 -16.85
N ALA A 96 -26.74 -8.13 -17.66
CA ALA A 96 -25.63 -7.17 -17.58
C ALA A 96 -26.10 -5.74 -17.87
N ILE A 97 -26.91 -5.54 -18.91
CA ILE A 97 -27.53 -4.24 -19.22
C ILE A 97 -28.45 -3.79 -18.07
N ARG A 98 -29.22 -4.70 -17.49
CA ARG A 98 -30.07 -4.37 -16.35
C ARG A 98 -29.27 -4.02 -15.11
N PHE A 99 -28.13 -4.66 -14.87
CA PHE A 99 -27.23 -4.32 -13.77
C PHE A 99 -26.63 -2.93 -13.92
N THR A 100 -26.27 -2.50 -15.14
CA THR A 100 -25.78 -1.14 -15.38
C THR A 100 -26.89 -0.10 -15.23
N GLU A 101 -28.10 -0.36 -15.75
CA GLU A 101 -29.26 0.54 -15.65
C GLU A 101 -29.72 0.76 -14.20
N ILE A 102 -29.83 -0.32 -13.41
CA ILE A 102 -30.32 -0.23 -12.03
C ILE A 102 -29.26 0.22 -11.05
N LYS A 103 -27.98 0.27 -11.44
CA LYS A 103 -26.86 0.49 -10.52
C LYS A 103 -27.03 1.75 -9.69
N ASN A 104 -27.31 2.87 -10.34
CA ASN A 104 -27.45 4.16 -9.66
C ASN A 104 -28.69 4.18 -8.77
N ASP A 105 -29.83 3.70 -9.26
CA ASP A 105 -31.07 3.64 -8.48
C ASP A 105 -30.98 2.67 -7.29
N TRP A 106 -30.25 1.57 -7.46
CA TRP A 106 -30.01 0.57 -6.42
C TRP A 106 -29.09 1.10 -5.32
N LEU A 107 -28.00 1.78 -5.69
CA LEU A 107 -27.09 2.42 -4.73
C LEU A 107 -27.74 3.64 -4.05
N GLN A 108 -28.53 4.44 -4.78
CA GLN A 108 -29.29 5.52 -4.18
C GLN A 108 -30.33 4.97 -3.19
N ASN A 109 -31.01 3.88 -3.54
CA ASN A 109 -31.95 3.23 -2.63
C ASN A 109 -31.24 2.62 -1.41
N ARG A 110 -30.02 2.08 -1.57
CA ARG A 110 -29.16 1.64 -0.45
C ARG A 110 -28.94 2.80 0.52
N ASP A 111 -28.45 3.92 0.00
CA ASP A 111 -28.09 5.09 0.80
C ASP A 111 -29.34 5.68 1.48
N ASP A 112 -30.48 5.75 0.77
CA ASP A 112 -31.74 6.21 1.33
C ASP A 112 -32.27 5.30 2.44
N VAL A 113 -32.24 3.97 2.23
CA VAL A 113 -32.67 2.98 3.24
C VAL A 113 -31.73 3.01 4.43
N TYR A 114 -30.42 3.06 4.20
CA TYR A 114 -29.40 3.15 5.25
C TYR A 114 -29.57 4.42 6.08
N ASN A 115 -29.74 5.58 5.43
CA ASN A 115 -29.96 6.86 6.11
C ASN A 115 -31.30 6.88 6.87
N GLN A 116 -32.36 6.25 6.36
CA GLN A 116 -33.60 6.12 7.12
C GLN A 116 -33.47 5.16 8.31
N LEU A 117 -32.75 4.05 8.19
CA LEU A 117 -32.46 3.17 9.31
C LEU A 117 -31.61 3.89 10.37
N LEU A 118 -30.67 4.74 9.95
CA LEU A 118 -29.89 5.59 10.86
C LEU A 118 -30.79 6.60 11.59
N LEU A 119 -31.73 7.22 10.88
CA LEU A 119 -32.70 8.15 11.48
C LEU A 119 -33.68 7.43 12.44
N MET A 120 -34.10 6.21 12.10
CA MET A 120 -34.88 5.38 13.03
C MET A 120 -34.07 5.03 14.27
N LYS A 121 -32.77 4.73 14.12
CA LYS A 121 -31.85 4.50 15.25
C LYS A 121 -31.77 5.73 16.15
N THR A 122 -31.64 6.94 15.58
CA THR A 122 -31.61 8.17 16.38
C THR A 122 -32.93 8.37 17.13
N HIS A 123 -34.09 8.23 16.48
CA HIS A 123 -35.38 8.38 17.16
C HIS A 123 -35.64 7.29 18.21
N LEU A 124 -35.23 6.05 17.98
CA LEU A 124 -35.28 4.98 18.98
C LEU A 124 -34.38 5.31 20.18
N SER A 125 -33.20 5.87 19.93
CA SER A 125 -32.30 6.30 21.00
C SER A 125 -32.90 7.46 21.79
N GLU A 126 -33.50 8.45 21.14
CA GLU A 126 -34.21 9.57 21.77
C GLU A 126 -35.39 9.08 22.60
N LEU A 127 -36.20 8.17 22.05
CA LEU A 127 -37.35 7.59 22.74
C LEU A 127 -36.93 6.76 23.95
N SER A 128 -35.88 5.93 23.81
CA SER A 128 -35.33 5.15 24.92
C SER A 128 -34.73 6.03 26.01
N ASN A 129 -34.06 7.12 25.62
CA ASN A 129 -33.48 8.10 26.54
C ASN A 129 -34.60 8.88 27.24
N SER A 130 -35.63 9.34 26.53
CA SER A 130 -36.79 9.98 27.14
C SER A 130 -37.53 9.04 28.09
N ARG A 131 -37.73 7.76 27.76
CA ARG A 131 -38.33 6.77 28.67
C ARG A 131 -37.47 6.51 29.90
N TYR A 132 -36.17 6.34 29.71
CA TYR A 132 -35.21 6.19 30.80
C TYR A 132 -35.21 7.42 31.71
N ASN A 133 -35.17 8.63 31.14
CA ASN A 133 -35.24 9.89 31.89
C ASN A 133 -36.56 10.00 32.64
N LEU A 134 -37.69 9.56 32.06
CA LEU A 134 -38.98 9.55 32.73
C LEU A 134 -38.95 8.57 33.91
N GLN A 135 -38.40 7.36 33.73
CA GLN A 135 -38.19 6.40 34.80
C GLN A 135 -37.23 6.93 35.89
N CYS A 136 -36.17 7.66 35.52
CA CYS A 136 -35.27 8.33 36.45
C CYS A 136 -35.95 9.45 37.21
N LEU A 137 -36.80 10.25 36.55
CA LEU A 137 -37.59 11.30 37.18
C LEU A 137 -38.67 10.71 38.09
N GLU A 138 -39.31 9.60 37.71
CA GLU A 138 -40.28 8.88 38.54
C GLU A 138 -39.61 8.23 39.76
N THR A 139 -38.45 7.61 39.57
CA THR A 139 -37.67 7.05 40.69
C THR A 139 -37.19 8.18 41.60
N ARG A 140 -36.73 9.32 41.06
CA ARG A 140 -36.41 10.53 41.83
C ARG A 140 -37.63 11.06 42.57
N ARG A 141 -38.80 11.13 41.94
CA ARG A 141 -40.08 11.50 42.58
C ARG A 141 -40.42 10.53 43.71
N ASN A 142 -40.26 9.22 43.49
CA ASN A 142 -40.51 8.19 44.49
C ASN A 142 -39.51 8.28 45.66
N VAL A 143 -38.24 8.61 45.39
CA VAL A 143 -37.22 8.86 46.41
C VAL A 143 -37.57 10.11 47.21
N LEU A 144 -37.86 11.25 46.56
CA LEU A 144 -38.32 12.48 47.21
C LEU A 144 -39.60 12.25 48.03
N SER A 145 -40.53 11.42 47.53
CA SER A 145 -41.75 11.04 48.24
C SER A 145 -41.48 10.16 49.47
N LYS A 146 -40.46 9.30 49.42
CA LYS A 146 -40.01 8.54 50.58
C LYS A 146 -39.24 9.42 51.57
N GLN A 147 -38.43 10.36 51.07
CA GLN A 147 -37.71 11.35 51.88
C GLN A 147 -38.68 12.25 52.65
N ILE A 148 -39.67 12.84 51.99
CA ILE A 148 -40.71 13.65 52.66
C ILE A 148 -41.53 12.81 53.66
N SER A 149 -41.83 11.54 53.34
CA SER A 149 -42.50 10.64 54.29
C SER A 149 -41.64 10.41 55.53
N THR A 150 -40.35 10.13 55.37
CA THR A 150 -39.45 9.89 56.50
C THR A 150 -39.23 11.13 57.36
N VAL A 151 -39.29 12.33 56.76
CA VAL A 151 -39.21 13.61 57.49
C VAL A 151 -40.53 13.88 58.23
N ARG A 152 -41.69 13.62 57.60
CA ARG A 152 -43.02 13.74 58.24
C ARG A 152 -43.26 12.71 59.35
N ASP A 153 -42.66 11.51 59.26
CA ASP A 153 -42.68 10.52 60.33
C ASP A 153 -41.95 11.03 61.59
N VAL A 154 -40.90 11.83 61.42
CA VAL A 154 -40.19 12.51 62.52
C VAL A 154 -41.02 13.65 63.10
N GLU A 155 -41.69 14.45 62.27
CA GLU A 155 -42.65 15.49 62.71
C GLU A 155 -43.77 14.89 63.56
N ALA A 156 -44.32 13.74 63.15
CA ALA A 156 -45.42 13.06 63.84
C ALA A 156 -45.04 12.52 65.24
N LEU A 157 -43.76 12.25 65.48
CA LEU A 157 -43.25 11.77 66.76
C LEU A 157 -43.12 12.87 67.83
N GLY A 158 -43.19 14.16 67.44
CA GLY A 158 -43.21 15.31 68.35
C GLY A 158 -42.12 15.26 69.44
N GLY A 159 -42.52 15.09 70.70
CA GLY A 159 -41.60 15.05 71.86
C GLY A 159 -40.67 13.82 71.94
N ALA A 160 -40.88 12.80 71.11
CA ALA A 160 -40.03 11.60 71.05
C ALA A 160 -39.01 11.61 69.88
N MET A 161 -38.83 12.74 69.18
CA MET A 161 -37.93 12.92 68.03
C MET A 161 -36.50 12.38 68.26
N HIS A 162 -35.97 12.49 69.48
CA HIS A 162 -34.61 12.07 69.80
C HIS A 162 -34.37 10.55 69.68
N SER A 163 -35.43 9.75 69.59
CA SER A 163 -35.36 8.28 69.44
C SER A 163 -35.30 7.79 67.98
N HIS A 164 -35.45 8.68 67.00
CA HIS A 164 -35.47 8.32 65.58
C HIS A 164 -34.07 8.08 65.00
N GLN A 165 -33.95 7.14 64.04
CA GLN A 165 -32.66 6.78 63.40
C GLN A 165 -31.98 7.94 62.66
N LEU A 166 -32.78 8.93 62.21
CA LEU A 166 -32.26 10.12 61.54
C LEU A 166 -31.45 11.03 62.49
N ASN A 167 -31.63 10.94 63.82
CA ASN A 167 -30.90 11.79 64.77
C ASN A 167 -29.38 11.45 64.84
N THR A 168 -28.98 10.24 64.43
CA THR A 168 -27.56 9.84 64.30
C THR A 168 -27.04 9.91 62.86
N LEU A 169 -27.87 10.35 61.91
CA LEU A 169 -27.57 10.30 60.48
C LEU A 169 -26.40 11.22 60.10
N SER A 170 -26.32 12.44 60.62
CA SER A 170 -25.20 13.35 60.36
C SER A 170 -23.85 12.72 60.72
N GLN A 171 -23.79 11.99 61.84
CA GLN A 171 -22.59 11.27 62.27
C GLN A 171 -22.30 10.03 61.42
N ARG A 172 -23.30 9.21 61.09
CA ARG A 172 -23.16 8.02 60.23
C ARG A 172 -22.72 8.42 58.81
N TYR A 173 -23.34 9.44 58.25
CA TYR A 173 -23.06 9.96 56.92
C TYR A 173 -21.68 10.61 56.83
N ALA A 174 -21.23 11.34 57.85
CA ALA A 174 -19.86 11.88 57.87
C ALA A 174 -18.80 10.76 57.73
N ILE A 175 -19.00 9.61 58.38
CA ILE A 175 -18.10 8.45 58.28
C ILE A 175 -18.20 7.83 56.87
N TYR A 176 -19.41 7.61 56.35
CA TYR A 176 -19.64 7.05 55.01
C TYR A 176 -19.09 7.95 53.89
N LYS A 177 -19.38 9.26 53.94
CA LYS A 177 -18.89 10.27 52.98
C LYS A 177 -17.37 10.33 52.96
N LYS A 178 -16.71 10.26 54.13
CA LYS A 178 -15.25 10.18 54.19
C LYS A 178 -14.73 8.96 53.42
N LYS A 179 -15.32 7.78 53.63
CA LYS A 179 -14.92 6.55 52.91
C LYS A 179 -15.21 6.59 51.41
N LYS A 180 -16.35 7.15 51.00
CA LYS A 180 -16.68 7.36 49.57
C LYS A 180 -15.70 8.32 48.89
N ASN A 181 -15.30 9.38 49.59
CA ASN A 181 -14.28 10.31 49.10
C ASN A 181 -12.90 9.65 49.01
N ASP A 182 -12.52 8.81 49.99
CA ASP A 182 -11.29 8.02 49.94
C ASP A 182 -11.28 7.12 48.67
N VAL A 183 -12.41 6.46 48.34
CA VAL A 183 -12.55 5.62 47.12
C VAL A 183 -12.36 6.45 45.85
N ASN A 184 -13.03 7.59 45.75
CA ASN A 184 -12.94 8.44 44.57
C ASN A 184 -11.53 9.01 44.38
N MET A 185 -10.85 9.37 45.47
CA MET A 185 -9.47 9.84 45.44
C MET A 185 -8.49 8.76 44.94
N ILE A 186 -8.58 7.53 45.46
CA ILE A 186 -7.71 6.45 44.96
C ILE A 186 -8.06 6.09 43.51
N LYS A 187 -9.35 6.10 43.15
CA LYS A 187 -9.78 5.89 41.76
C LYS A 187 -9.19 6.92 40.80
N SER A 188 -9.15 8.20 41.18
CA SER A 188 -8.53 9.23 40.34
C SER A 188 -7.02 9.02 40.18
N LEU A 189 -6.32 8.59 41.24
CA LEU A 189 -4.89 8.27 41.16
C LEU A 189 -4.60 7.07 40.25
N LEU A 190 -5.45 6.03 40.26
CA LEU A 190 -5.34 4.89 39.34
C LEU A 190 -5.49 5.34 37.88
N ILE A 191 -6.50 6.18 37.60
CA ILE A 191 -6.75 6.70 36.24
C ILE A 191 -5.59 7.61 35.80
N GLU A 192 -5.07 8.45 36.68
CA GLU A 192 -3.92 9.33 36.39
C GLU A 192 -2.69 8.50 36.00
N LYS A 193 -2.35 7.46 36.78
CA LYS A 193 -1.24 6.53 36.46
C LYS A 193 -1.48 5.78 35.13
N ALA A 194 -2.73 5.43 34.82
CA ALA A 194 -3.07 4.79 33.55
C ALA A 194 -2.82 5.73 32.36
N ILE A 195 -3.30 6.97 32.44
CA ILE A 195 -3.14 7.99 31.38
C ILE A 195 -1.67 8.33 31.19
N GLU A 196 -0.90 8.48 32.28
CA GLU A 196 0.54 8.71 32.21
C GLU A 196 1.25 7.56 31.47
N SER A 197 0.89 6.32 31.78
CA SER A 197 1.49 5.14 31.15
C SER A 197 1.11 5.00 29.67
N GLU A 198 -0.15 5.27 29.32
CA GLU A 198 -0.67 5.28 27.95
C GLU A 198 0.09 6.31 27.10
N LYS A 199 0.25 7.55 27.61
CA LYS A 199 0.97 8.61 26.92
C LYS A 199 2.43 8.23 26.64
N MET A 200 3.14 7.68 27.62
CA MET A 200 4.54 7.27 27.44
C MET A 200 4.70 6.15 26.40
N ILE A 201 3.71 5.26 26.26
CA ILE A 201 3.73 4.22 25.21
C ILE A 201 3.42 4.83 23.86
N GLU A 202 2.40 5.69 23.78
CA GLU A 202 2.01 6.36 22.54
C GLU A 202 3.20 7.17 21.97
N ASP A 203 3.90 7.92 22.82
CA ASP A 203 5.12 8.66 22.43
C ASP A 203 6.21 7.72 21.85
N TYR A 204 6.37 6.52 22.41
CA TYR A 204 7.34 5.52 21.93
C TYR A 204 6.89 4.80 20.66
N VAL A 205 5.61 4.48 20.53
CA VAL A 205 5.04 3.86 19.32
C VAL A 205 5.10 4.83 18.14
N ASN A 206 4.77 6.11 18.36
CA ASN A 206 4.90 7.16 17.35
C ASN A 206 6.34 7.28 16.82
N PHE A 207 7.34 7.13 17.71
CA PHE A 207 8.75 7.06 17.30
C PHE A 207 9.05 5.87 16.38
N ILE A 208 8.54 4.67 16.69
CA ILE A 208 8.77 3.47 15.89
C ILE A 208 8.11 3.59 14.51
N GLU A 209 6.91 4.16 14.44
CA GLU A 209 6.14 4.31 13.19
C GLU A 209 6.77 5.31 12.20
N ASP A 210 7.58 6.25 12.67
CA ASP A 210 8.25 7.26 11.85
C ASP A 210 9.55 6.77 11.16
N GLU A 211 9.81 5.45 11.10
CA GLU A 211 11.00 4.80 10.49
C GLU A 211 11.45 5.44 9.17
N ASN A 212 10.55 5.47 8.17
CA ASN A 212 10.87 5.92 6.81
C ASN A 212 11.24 7.42 6.77
N LYS A 213 10.79 8.18 7.77
CA LYS A 213 11.04 9.62 7.86
C LYS A 213 12.37 9.94 8.54
N LEU A 214 12.86 9.08 9.43
CA LEU A 214 14.13 9.32 10.16
C LEU A 214 15.31 9.48 9.18
N ASN A 215 15.42 8.59 8.20
CA ASN A 215 16.48 8.65 7.19
C ASN A 215 16.32 9.88 6.27
N SER A 216 15.09 10.23 5.86
CA SER A 216 14.87 11.42 5.03
C SER A 216 15.19 12.70 5.79
N TRP A 217 14.77 12.81 7.05
CA TRP A 217 15.07 13.96 7.90
C TRP A 217 16.57 14.12 8.12
N LEU A 218 17.30 13.03 8.35
CA LEU A 218 18.74 13.08 8.53
C LEU A 218 19.47 13.56 7.26
N ILE A 219 18.98 13.20 6.07
CA ILE A 219 19.48 13.75 4.80
C ILE A 219 19.18 15.26 4.71
N GLU A 220 17.95 15.68 5.03
CA GLU A 220 17.56 17.09 5.00
C GLU A 220 18.35 17.95 6.01
N ILE A 221 18.60 17.44 7.22
CA ILE A 221 19.38 18.11 8.26
C ILE A 221 20.82 18.32 7.78
N ARG A 222 21.44 17.29 7.17
CA ARG A 222 22.81 17.37 6.63
C ARG A 222 22.91 18.26 5.39
N ALA A 223 21.82 18.42 4.65
CA ALA A 223 21.76 19.30 3.49
C ALA A 223 21.58 20.79 3.87
N SER A 224 20.95 21.07 5.02
CA SER A 224 20.69 22.43 5.49
C SER A 224 21.99 23.14 5.91
N ARG A 225 22.30 24.27 5.28
CA ARG A 225 23.42 25.15 5.67
C ARG A 225 22.88 26.55 5.98
N PRO A 226 23.30 27.20 7.07
CA PRO A 226 22.83 28.54 7.39
C PRO A 226 23.28 29.57 6.33
N LEU A 227 22.36 30.46 5.94
CA LEU A 227 22.64 31.60 5.05
C LEU A 227 23.71 32.53 5.66
N SER A 228 24.76 32.84 4.88
CA SER A 228 25.90 33.64 5.35
C SER A 228 25.66 35.15 5.36
N VAL A 229 24.60 35.65 4.72
CA VAL A 229 24.38 37.10 4.53
C VAL A 229 23.55 37.66 5.68
N SER A 230 24.04 38.71 6.35
CA SER A 230 23.28 39.42 7.39
C SER A 230 22.15 40.23 6.76
N GLU A 231 20.92 40.12 7.28
CA GLU A 231 19.77 40.91 6.77
C GLU A 231 19.97 42.41 7.04
N PHE A 232 20.74 42.72 8.08
CA PHE A 232 21.00 44.08 8.55
C PHE A 232 22.03 44.82 7.70
N GLU A 233 22.89 44.12 6.91
CA GLU A 233 23.85 44.76 6.00
C GLU A 233 23.15 45.65 4.97
N ILE A 234 21.98 45.22 4.49
CA ILE A 234 21.16 45.94 3.51
C ILE A 234 20.68 47.29 4.05
N VAL A 235 20.49 47.37 5.37
CA VAL A 235 19.92 48.54 6.05
C VAL A 235 21.01 49.37 6.74
N LYS A 236 22.28 48.96 6.65
CA LYS A 236 23.41 49.61 7.33
C LYS A 236 23.52 51.10 7.02
N GLU A 237 23.62 51.45 5.74
CA GLU A 237 23.76 52.85 5.30
C GLU A 237 22.53 53.71 5.68
N PHE A 238 21.33 53.11 5.68
CA PHE A 238 20.09 53.77 6.10
C PHE A 238 20.05 54.04 7.61
N LEU A 239 20.51 53.09 8.44
CA LEU A 239 20.55 53.24 9.89
C LEU A 239 21.65 54.21 10.35
N GLU A 240 22.81 54.20 9.68
CA GLU A 240 23.90 55.15 9.93
C GLU A 240 23.49 56.59 9.58
N SER A 241 22.84 56.79 8.42
CA SER A 241 22.31 58.11 8.03
C SER A 241 21.16 58.61 8.91
N SER A 242 20.47 57.70 9.61
CA SER A 242 19.36 58.02 10.54
C SER A 242 19.81 58.16 12.01
N ASN A 243 21.12 58.18 12.30
CA ASN A 243 21.70 58.25 13.66
C ASN A 243 21.24 57.08 14.58
N GLN A 244 21.01 55.90 13.99
CA GLN A 244 20.54 54.67 14.65
C GLN A 244 21.57 53.52 14.54
N GLY A 245 22.84 53.83 14.27
CA GLY A 245 23.90 52.82 14.07
C GLY A 245 24.11 51.85 15.24
N GLN A 246 23.71 52.22 16.46
CA GLN A 246 23.73 51.31 17.63
C GLN A 246 22.78 50.11 17.47
N ILE A 247 21.60 50.30 16.85
CA ILE A 247 20.64 49.21 16.61
C ILE A 247 21.20 48.22 15.58
N TYR A 248 21.90 48.72 14.56
CA TYR A 248 22.60 47.88 13.59
C TYR A 248 23.66 47.01 14.29
N ILE A 249 24.56 47.61 15.08
CA ILE A 249 25.64 46.89 15.79
C ILE A 249 25.05 45.83 16.72
N GLN A 250 24.00 46.17 17.47
CA GLN A 250 23.33 45.23 18.37
C GLN A 250 22.66 44.07 17.60
N SER A 251 21.97 44.37 16.49
CA SER A 251 21.28 43.36 15.69
C SER A 251 22.26 42.43 14.95
N GLU A 252 23.37 42.98 14.45
CA GLU A 252 24.46 42.22 13.83
C GLU A 252 25.15 41.30 14.85
N HIS A 253 25.37 41.79 16.08
CA HIS A 253 25.90 40.95 17.16
C HIS A 253 24.94 39.82 17.52
N LEU A 254 23.66 40.11 17.74
CA LEU A 254 22.65 39.10 18.06
C LEU A 254 22.47 38.09 16.92
N GLN A 255 22.54 38.52 15.66
CA GLN A 255 22.49 37.64 14.49
C GLN A 255 23.68 36.67 14.47
N ASN A 256 24.89 37.15 14.76
CA ASN A 256 26.08 36.30 14.80
C ASN A 256 26.02 35.30 15.97
N GLU A 257 25.52 35.73 17.13
CA GLU A 257 25.27 34.83 18.26
C GLU A 257 24.21 33.77 17.92
N LEU A 258 23.10 34.18 17.27
CA LEU A 258 22.05 33.28 16.82
C LEU A 258 22.59 32.25 15.83
N ASN A 259 23.35 32.67 14.81
CA ASN A 259 23.95 31.78 13.83
C ASN A 259 24.89 30.75 14.48
N ASN A 260 25.72 31.20 15.43
CA ASN A 260 26.60 30.30 16.18
C ASN A 260 25.81 29.32 17.05
N ALA A 261 24.75 29.78 17.73
CA ALA A 261 23.89 28.92 18.53
C ALA A 261 23.15 27.88 17.68
N ILE A 262 22.65 28.27 16.50
CA ILE A 262 22.00 27.35 15.55
C ILE A 262 23.01 26.30 15.06
N LEU A 263 24.24 26.68 14.70
CA LEU A 263 25.29 25.74 14.28
C LEU A 263 25.61 24.71 15.38
N GLN A 264 25.75 25.17 16.63
CA GLN A 264 25.99 24.26 17.77
C GLN A 264 24.80 23.33 17.99
N ARG A 265 23.57 23.85 17.94
CA ARG A 265 22.35 23.04 18.05
C ARG A 265 22.24 22.04 16.91
N GLN A 266 22.56 22.41 15.68
CA GLN A 266 22.47 21.55 14.51
C GLN A 266 23.42 20.35 14.59
N SER A 267 24.65 20.55 15.07
CA SER A 267 25.59 19.45 15.37
C SER A 267 25.03 18.47 16.41
N ILE A 268 24.36 18.98 17.45
CA ILE A 268 23.68 18.15 18.45
C ILE A 268 22.47 17.42 17.84
N ILE A 269 21.69 18.07 16.98
CA ILE A 269 20.57 17.44 16.27
C ILE A 269 21.08 16.29 15.40
N GLU A 270 22.12 16.51 14.59
CA GLU A 270 22.72 15.47 13.74
C GLU A 270 23.16 14.26 14.56
N THR A 271 23.95 14.48 15.61
CA THR A 271 24.43 13.41 16.50
C THR A 271 23.28 12.72 17.26
N ALA A 272 22.23 13.45 17.64
CA ALA A 272 21.04 12.87 18.25
C ALA A 272 20.29 11.97 17.26
N PHE A 273 20.08 12.40 16.01
CA PHE A 273 19.44 11.59 14.98
C PHE A 273 20.26 10.34 14.62
N ASP A 274 21.60 10.44 14.57
CA ASP A 274 22.47 9.27 14.40
C ASP A 274 22.32 8.26 15.55
N ALA A 275 22.21 8.73 16.80
CA ALA A 275 21.98 7.86 17.96
C ALA A 275 20.55 7.27 17.98
N ILE A 276 19.54 8.06 17.61
CA ILE A 276 18.14 7.62 17.46
C ILE A 276 18.07 6.52 16.41
N LEU A 277 18.72 6.70 15.25
CA LEU A 277 18.76 5.71 14.18
C LEU A 277 19.51 4.44 14.60
N GLN A 278 20.62 4.57 15.34
CA GLN A 278 21.30 3.41 15.92
C GLN A 278 20.42 2.62 16.88
N TYR A 279 19.68 3.31 17.77
CA TYR A 279 18.72 2.67 18.67
C TYR A 279 17.57 2.01 17.90
N TYR A 280 17.03 2.69 16.90
CA TYR A 280 15.98 2.18 16.02
C TYR A 280 16.43 0.89 15.32
N ASN A 281 17.60 0.90 14.68
CA ASN A 281 18.13 -0.24 13.93
C ASN A 281 18.38 -1.49 14.81
N VAL A 282 18.55 -1.32 16.13
CA VAL A 282 18.61 -2.44 17.08
C VAL A 282 17.21 -2.90 17.48
N THR A 283 16.31 -1.96 17.76
CA THR A 283 14.97 -2.25 18.30
C THR A 283 13.94 -2.66 17.23
N CYS A 284 14.19 -2.41 15.95
CA CYS A 284 13.30 -2.81 14.86
C CYS A 284 13.09 -4.34 14.80
N PHE A 285 14.05 -5.11 15.30
CA PHE A 285 13.96 -6.57 15.44
C PHE A 285 13.13 -7.02 16.66
N TYR A 286 12.63 -6.12 17.51
CA TYR A 286 11.85 -6.51 18.68
C TYR A 286 10.52 -7.15 18.24
N PRO A 287 10.14 -8.31 18.83
CA PRO A 287 8.83 -8.89 18.60
C PRO A 287 7.69 -7.95 19.02
N LYS A 288 6.56 -7.99 18.32
CA LYS A 288 5.36 -7.20 18.67
C LYS A 288 4.87 -7.41 20.12
N ASP A 289 5.07 -8.61 20.66
CA ASP A 289 4.74 -8.93 22.06
C ASP A 289 5.54 -8.10 23.08
N HIS A 290 6.69 -7.54 22.68
CA HIS A 290 7.56 -6.75 23.56
C HIS A 290 6.83 -5.51 24.11
N ILE A 291 6.13 -4.77 23.25
CA ILE A 291 5.36 -3.58 23.65
C ILE A 291 4.16 -3.99 24.52
N GLN A 292 3.46 -5.08 24.18
CA GLN A 292 2.29 -5.55 24.93
C GLN A 292 2.65 -6.08 26.34
N ASN A 293 3.86 -6.62 26.49
CA ASN A 293 4.37 -7.15 27.76
C ASN A 293 5.19 -6.14 28.56
N HIS A 294 5.41 -4.94 28.03
CA HIS A 294 6.08 -3.86 28.73
C HIS A 294 5.30 -3.38 29.97
N ARG A 295 6.02 -2.91 31.01
CA ARG A 295 5.42 -2.43 32.27
C ARG A 295 4.35 -1.37 32.05
N LEU A 296 4.63 -0.38 31.20
CA LEU A 296 3.68 0.70 30.89
C LEU A 296 2.33 0.15 30.39
N SER A 297 2.37 -0.89 29.54
CA SER A 297 1.17 -1.43 28.87
C SER A 297 0.34 -2.25 29.86
N LYS A 298 1.04 -2.92 30.79
CA LYS A 298 0.38 -3.63 31.89
C LYS A 298 -0.17 -2.67 32.94
N TYR A 299 0.55 -1.60 33.28
CA TYR A 299 0.07 -0.58 34.23
C TYR A 299 -1.19 0.11 33.76
N SER A 300 -1.25 0.56 32.51
CA SER A 300 -2.48 1.15 31.96
C SER A 300 -3.65 0.17 31.99
N ALA A 301 -3.46 -1.04 31.46
CA ALA A 301 -4.49 -2.07 31.41
C ALA A 301 -5.00 -2.47 32.80
N TRP A 302 -4.09 -2.68 33.76
CA TRP A 302 -4.45 -3.05 35.13
C TRP A 302 -5.13 -1.91 35.88
N CYS A 303 -4.62 -0.68 35.81
CA CYS A 303 -5.22 0.47 36.48
C CYS A 303 -6.65 0.75 35.96
N ARG A 304 -6.88 0.70 34.65
CA ARG A 304 -8.21 0.82 34.04
C ARG A 304 -9.15 -0.26 34.58
N SER A 305 -8.71 -1.52 34.51
CA SER A 305 -9.52 -2.67 34.96
C SER A 305 -9.84 -2.63 36.46
N LEU A 306 -8.90 -2.17 37.30
CA LEU A 306 -9.11 -2.00 38.73
C LEU A 306 -10.12 -0.89 39.03
N SER A 307 -10.08 0.22 38.28
CA SER A 307 -10.98 1.36 38.46
C SER A 307 -12.46 1.05 38.17
N GLU A 308 -12.69 0.04 37.32
CA GLU A 308 -14.01 -0.50 36.96
C GLU A 308 -14.47 -1.58 37.95
N ASN A 309 -13.54 -2.41 38.45
CA ASN A 309 -13.83 -3.53 39.34
C ASN A 309 -13.42 -3.29 40.79
N LYS A 310 -14.40 -3.08 41.68
CA LYS A 310 -14.20 -2.99 43.14
C LYS A 310 -13.99 -4.33 43.85
N SER A 311 -13.65 -5.41 43.13
CA SER A 311 -13.53 -6.77 43.71
C SER A 311 -12.15 -7.04 44.32
N GLN A 312 -12.14 -7.55 45.56
CA GLN A 312 -10.92 -7.96 46.25
C GLN A 312 -10.21 -9.12 45.54
N GLU A 313 -10.96 -10.10 45.05
CA GLU A 313 -10.40 -11.25 44.33
C GLU A 313 -9.72 -10.81 43.04
N PHE A 314 -10.28 -9.81 42.37
CA PHE A 314 -9.72 -9.24 41.15
C PHE A 314 -8.41 -8.49 41.43
N ALA A 315 -8.33 -7.68 42.49
CA ALA A 315 -7.08 -7.03 42.90
C ALA A 315 -5.96 -8.05 43.19
N ARG A 316 -6.30 -9.18 43.80
CA ARG A 316 -5.35 -10.29 44.02
C ARG A 316 -4.91 -10.97 42.72
N GLN A 317 -5.83 -11.18 41.77
CA GLN A 317 -5.48 -11.71 40.44
C GLN A 317 -4.50 -10.79 39.71
N VAL A 318 -4.70 -9.47 39.78
CA VAL A 318 -3.78 -8.48 39.22
C VAL A 318 -2.41 -8.55 39.91
N ALA A 319 -2.35 -8.67 41.24
CA ALA A 319 -1.10 -8.86 41.96
C ALA A 319 -0.36 -10.14 41.54
N MET A 320 -1.09 -11.25 41.36
CA MET A 320 -0.52 -12.51 40.89
C MET A 320 0.01 -12.39 39.46
N ALA A 321 -0.72 -11.72 38.57
CA ALA A 321 -0.29 -11.45 37.21
C ALA A 321 0.98 -10.55 37.17
N PHE A 322 1.03 -9.52 38.02
CA PHE A 322 2.23 -8.70 38.21
C PHE A 322 3.44 -9.53 38.61
N HIS A 323 3.30 -10.38 39.64
CA HIS A 323 4.40 -11.22 40.07
C HIS A 323 4.79 -12.27 39.02
N SER A 324 3.83 -12.83 38.26
CA SER A 324 4.16 -13.78 37.20
C SER A 324 5.02 -13.18 36.09
N LEU A 325 4.86 -11.88 35.80
CA LEU A 325 5.57 -11.21 34.72
C LEU A 325 6.87 -10.52 35.17
N PHE A 326 6.91 -10.02 36.42
CA PHE A 326 8.00 -9.17 36.89
C PHE A 326 8.74 -9.67 38.16
N SER A 327 8.34 -10.81 38.76
CA SER A 327 8.97 -11.34 40.00
C SER A 327 10.27 -12.14 39.76
N ASP A 328 11.07 -12.25 40.82
CA ASP A 328 12.45 -12.78 40.93
C ASP A 328 12.66 -14.27 40.63
N VAL A 329 11.72 -14.98 40.00
CA VAL A 329 11.99 -16.35 39.55
C VAL A 329 12.74 -16.29 38.22
N MET A 330 13.97 -15.79 38.27
CA MET A 330 14.95 -16.04 37.21
C MET A 330 15.01 -17.56 37.04
N PRO A 331 14.85 -18.10 35.82
CA PRO A 331 15.12 -19.51 35.59
C PRO A 331 16.54 -19.80 36.12
N LYS A 332 16.68 -20.83 36.95
CA LYS A 332 17.94 -21.16 37.65
C LYS A 332 19.12 -21.30 36.69
N GLU A 333 18.84 -21.59 35.42
CA GLU A 333 19.80 -21.60 34.33
C GLU A 333 19.16 -20.90 33.11
N PRO A 334 19.87 -19.94 32.47
CA PRO A 334 19.44 -19.38 31.19
C PRO A 334 19.42 -20.47 30.10
N PRO A 335 18.55 -20.39 29.09
CA PRO A 335 18.50 -21.41 28.04
C PRO A 335 19.85 -21.53 27.34
N GLU A 336 20.50 -22.70 27.39
CA GLU A 336 21.83 -22.95 26.78
C GLU A 336 21.86 -22.54 25.30
N ASN A 337 20.74 -22.71 24.57
CA ASN A 337 20.58 -22.34 23.17
C ASN A 337 20.79 -20.82 22.93
N ILE A 338 20.31 -19.96 23.82
CA ILE A 338 20.43 -18.49 23.69
C ILE A 338 21.89 -18.05 23.85
N ILE A 339 22.60 -18.69 24.79
CA ILE A 339 24.02 -18.44 25.04
C ILE A 339 24.86 -18.97 23.89
N ALA A 340 24.61 -20.21 23.43
CA ALA A 340 25.30 -20.82 22.30
C ALA A 340 25.15 -19.97 21.02
N PHE A 341 23.93 -19.50 20.74
CA PHE A 341 23.67 -18.63 19.61
C PHE A 341 24.40 -17.27 19.73
N ASN A 342 24.47 -16.69 20.93
CA ASN A 342 25.23 -15.46 21.15
C ASN A 342 26.74 -15.64 20.90
N TYR A 343 27.34 -16.75 21.36
CA TYR A 343 28.76 -17.04 21.07
C TYR A 343 28.99 -17.22 19.57
N TYR A 344 28.11 -17.97 18.90
CA TYR A 344 28.16 -18.17 17.46
C TYR A 344 28.12 -16.83 16.70
N LEU A 345 27.18 -15.96 17.06
CA LEU A 345 27.06 -14.61 16.53
C LEU A 345 28.34 -13.77 16.73
N GLN A 346 28.93 -13.81 17.93
CA GLN A 346 30.16 -13.07 18.24
C GLN A 346 31.35 -13.57 17.43
N THR A 347 31.54 -14.89 17.35
CA THR A 347 32.60 -15.49 16.52
C THR A 347 32.44 -15.06 15.07
N PHE A 348 31.21 -15.14 14.55
CA PHE A 348 30.90 -14.76 13.17
C PHE A 348 31.16 -13.26 12.90
N LEU A 349 30.83 -12.37 13.84
CA LEU A 349 31.16 -10.94 13.72
C LEU A 349 32.68 -10.70 13.63
N VAL A 350 33.48 -11.45 14.39
CA VAL A 350 34.94 -11.33 14.35
C VAL A 350 35.50 -11.82 13.01
N GLU A 351 34.99 -12.95 12.51
CA GLU A 351 35.37 -13.50 11.20
C GLU A 351 35.04 -12.54 10.05
N GLU A 352 33.84 -11.97 10.03
CA GLU A 352 33.43 -11.01 8.99
C GLU A 352 34.22 -9.69 9.05
N ASN A 353 34.53 -9.19 10.25
CA ASN A 353 35.42 -8.03 10.38
C ASN A 353 36.83 -8.32 9.87
N TYR A 354 37.34 -9.55 10.08
CA TYR A 354 38.64 -9.96 9.54
C TYR A 354 38.62 -10.03 8.00
N LYS A 355 37.55 -10.58 7.41
CA LYS A 355 37.34 -10.57 5.95
C LYS A 355 37.29 -9.13 5.41
N LEU A 356 36.53 -8.24 6.04
CA LEU A 356 36.44 -6.83 5.66
C LEU A 356 37.81 -6.12 5.71
N GLN A 357 38.58 -6.32 6.77
CA GLN A 357 39.94 -5.77 6.88
C GLN A 357 40.86 -6.29 5.77
N THR A 358 40.76 -7.57 5.42
CA THR A 358 41.53 -8.18 4.33
C THR A 358 41.14 -7.56 2.98
N SER A 359 39.85 -7.38 2.71
CA SER A 359 39.35 -6.69 1.51
C SER A 359 39.87 -5.26 1.41
N TYR A 360 39.89 -4.50 2.52
CA TYR A 360 40.50 -3.16 2.56
C TYR A 360 41.99 -3.19 2.22
N GLN A 361 42.75 -4.14 2.76
CA GLN A 361 44.19 -4.27 2.47
C GLN A 361 44.45 -4.60 0.99
N ILE A 362 43.62 -5.45 0.38
CA ILE A 362 43.73 -5.77 -1.04
C ILE A 362 43.35 -4.55 -1.89
N CYS A 363 42.25 -3.86 -1.56
CA CYS A 363 41.83 -2.65 -2.27
C CYS A 363 42.89 -1.54 -2.25
N GLN A 364 43.68 -1.45 -1.17
CA GLN A 364 44.78 -0.48 -1.07
C GLN A 364 45.85 -0.66 -2.14
N GLN A 365 46.04 -1.87 -2.67
CA GLN A 365 46.99 -2.15 -3.74
C GLN A 365 46.62 -1.46 -5.07
N PHE A 366 45.37 -0.98 -5.20
CA PHE A 366 44.82 -0.39 -6.41
C PHE A 366 44.63 1.15 -6.32
N ILE A 367 45.03 1.79 -5.22
CA ILE A 367 44.84 3.24 -4.97
C ILE A 367 45.57 4.14 -6.00
N GLY A 368 46.61 3.63 -6.67
CA GLY A 368 47.38 4.35 -7.69
C GLY A 368 46.86 4.23 -9.13
N ILE A 369 45.76 3.51 -9.37
CA ILE A 369 45.17 3.39 -10.71
C ILE A 369 44.28 4.61 -10.97
N GLU A 370 44.67 5.44 -11.94
CA GLU A 370 43.84 6.50 -12.49
C GLU A 370 42.53 5.90 -13.05
N ASN A 371 41.38 6.47 -12.66
CA ASN A 371 40.07 5.97 -13.05
C ASN A 371 39.91 5.89 -14.58
N ASP A 372 40.59 6.78 -15.33
CA ASP A 372 40.47 6.86 -16.78
C ASP A 372 41.50 5.99 -17.53
N SER A 373 42.38 5.28 -16.82
CA SER A 373 43.52 4.57 -17.43
C SER A 373 43.13 3.50 -18.45
N PHE A 374 42.00 2.81 -18.23
CA PHE A 374 41.41 1.87 -19.20
C PHE A 374 40.74 2.59 -20.37
N GLU A 375 39.93 3.62 -20.12
CA GLU A 375 39.24 4.38 -21.18
C GLU A 375 40.24 5.06 -22.13
N ILE A 376 41.35 5.59 -21.60
CA ILE A 376 42.45 6.13 -22.41
C ILE A 376 43.04 5.03 -23.30
N ALA A 377 43.36 3.87 -22.74
CA ALA A 377 43.91 2.73 -23.51
C ALA A 377 42.90 2.22 -24.55
N ARG A 378 41.62 2.21 -24.22
CA ARG A 378 40.52 1.79 -25.10
C ARG A 378 40.39 2.72 -26.30
N GLU A 379 40.38 4.04 -26.09
CA GLU A 379 40.32 5.02 -27.18
C GLU A 379 41.62 5.02 -28.00
N GLU A 380 42.80 4.86 -27.39
CA GLU A 380 44.06 4.65 -28.11
C GLU A 380 44.00 3.42 -29.02
N CYS A 381 43.50 2.28 -28.51
CA CYS A 381 43.33 1.05 -29.30
C CYS A 381 42.34 1.25 -30.46
N LYS A 382 41.24 1.97 -30.20
CA LYS A 382 40.19 2.25 -31.18
C LYS A 382 40.66 3.15 -32.31
N GLU A 383 41.42 4.20 -32.01
CA GLU A 383 42.02 5.04 -33.04
C GLU A 383 43.07 4.28 -33.87
N LEU A 384 43.88 3.43 -33.25
CA LEU A 384 44.84 2.58 -33.96
C LEU A 384 44.16 1.59 -34.91
N ILE A 385 43.06 0.94 -34.49
CA ILE A 385 42.30 0.01 -35.33
C ILE A 385 41.55 0.75 -36.45
N ARG A 386 41.03 1.96 -36.20
CA ARG A 386 40.41 2.82 -37.23
C ARG A 386 41.39 3.22 -38.34
N CYS A 387 42.66 3.44 -38.00
CA CYS A 387 43.69 3.88 -38.94
C CYS A 387 44.24 2.74 -39.82
N ASP A 388 43.99 1.46 -39.46
CA ASP A 388 44.59 0.28 -40.11
C ASP A 388 43.55 -0.74 -40.58
N ILE A 389 42.61 -0.28 -41.43
CA ILE A 389 41.51 -1.08 -41.99
C ILE A 389 42.03 -2.25 -42.86
N ASP A 390 43.28 -2.20 -43.32
CA ASP A 390 43.88 -3.19 -44.21
C ASP A 390 44.42 -4.45 -43.49
N ASN A 391 44.49 -4.45 -42.15
CA ASN A 391 45.03 -5.55 -41.33
C ASN A 391 43.96 -6.40 -40.60
N THR A 392 42.74 -6.47 -41.15
CA THR A 392 41.59 -7.26 -40.60
C THR A 392 41.90 -8.73 -40.27
N THR A 393 42.81 -9.38 -41.00
CA THR A 393 43.21 -10.78 -40.75
C THR A 393 44.00 -10.95 -39.46
N SER A 394 44.88 -10.00 -39.13
CA SER A 394 45.68 -10.02 -37.90
C SER A 394 44.82 -9.75 -36.66
N ILE A 395 43.85 -8.85 -36.77
CA ILE A 395 42.87 -8.57 -35.70
C ILE A 395 41.97 -9.78 -35.48
N ALA A 396 41.46 -10.40 -36.56
CA ALA A 396 40.65 -11.62 -36.49
C ALA A 396 41.40 -12.80 -35.84
N TYR A 397 42.71 -12.94 -36.09
CA TYR A 397 43.54 -13.98 -35.48
C TYR A 397 43.69 -13.80 -33.96
N GLU A 398 43.92 -12.58 -33.48
CA GLU A 398 43.99 -12.32 -32.04
C GLU A 398 42.61 -12.51 -31.36
N LEU A 399 41.52 -12.13 -32.03
CA LEU A 399 40.16 -12.43 -31.57
C LEU A 399 39.89 -13.93 -31.49
N ALA A 400 40.35 -14.72 -32.47
CA ALA A 400 40.19 -16.18 -32.47
C ALA A 400 40.89 -16.82 -31.26
N LYS A 401 42.12 -16.37 -30.93
CA LYS A 401 42.82 -16.81 -29.71
C LYS A 401 42.02 -16.48 -28.43
N MET A 402 41.42 -15.30 -28.35
CA MET A 402 40.60 -14.91 -27.20
C MET A 402 39.33 -15.77 -27.08
N VAL A 403 38.65 -16.03 -28.20
CA VAL A 403 37.47 -16.90 -28.24
C VAL A 403 37.82 -18.33 -27.79
N LYS A 404 38.98 -18.87 -28.17
CA LYS A 404 39.45 -20.17 -27.67
C LYS A 404 39.62 -20.19 -26.15
N ARG A 405 40.20 -19.13 -25.57
CA ARG A 405 40.35 -19.02 -24.10
C ARG A 405 38.99 -18.94 -23.41
N PHE A 406 38.07 -18.16 -23.97
CA PHE A 406 36.71 -18.03 -23.45
C PHE A 406 35.94 -19.35 -23.51
N LEU A 407 36.02 -20.05 -24.65
CA LEU A 407 35.40 -21.36 -24.85
C LEU A 407 35.95 -22.42 -23.89
N ALA A 408 37.25 -22.38 -23.58
CA ALA A 408 37.84 -23.28 -22.59
C ALA A 408 37.26 -23.07 -21.17
N ILE A 409 36.98 -21.81 -20.80
CA ILE A 409 36.32 -21.47 -19.53
C ILE A 409 34.87 -22.00 -19.55
N GLU A 410 34.12 -21.76 -20.62
CA GLU A 410 32.75 -22.27 -20.77
C GLU A 410 32.70 -23.82 -20.78
N ALA A 411 33.65 -24.49 -21.41
CA ALA A 411 33.70 -25.96 -21.44
C ALA A 411 34.08 -26.57 -20.08
N SER A 412 34.99 -25.92 -19.33
CA SER A 412 35.37 -26.38 -17.99
C SER A 412 34.22 -26.26 -16.98
N THR A 413 33.37 -25.25 -17.14
CA THR A 413 32.20 -25.03 -16.26
C THR A 413 31.06 -26.00 -16.55
N TYR A 414 30.83 -26.37 -17.82
CA TYR A 414 29.78 -27.32 -18.20
C TYR A 414 29.91 -28.72 -17.54
N GLY A 415 31.11 -29.13 -17.12
CA GLY A 415 31.37 -30.46 -16.52
C GLY A 415 31.48 -30.49 -14.98
N ALA A 416 31.29 -29.37 -14.28
CA ALA A 416 31.47 -29.29 -12.84
C ALA A 416 30.19 -29.64 -12.06
N ASN A 417 30.29 -30.52 -11.06
CA ASN A 417 29.12 -31.05 -10.33
C ASN A 417 28.52 -30.08 -9.31
N ASN A 418 29.23 -29.04 -8.85
CA ASN A 418 28.76 -28.03 -7.91
C ASN A 418 29.24 -26.63 -8.34
N LEU A 419 28.58 -26.02 -9.32
CA LEU A 419 28.96 -24.69 -9.80
C LEU A 419 28.66 -23.59 -8.77
N SER A 420 27.66 -23.75 -7.91
CA SER A 420 27.27 -22.74 -6.91
C SER A 420 28.41 -22.35 -5.97
N ASP A 421 29.34 -23.27 -5.70
CA ASP A 421 30.47 -23.10 -4.77
C ASP A 421 31.83 -22.99 -5.48
N LEU A 422 31.86 -22.96 -6.81
CA LEU A 422 33.11 -22.92 -7.56
C LEU A 422 33.77 -21.53 -7.41
N ILE A 423 35.00 -21.53 -6.85
CA ILE A 423 35.82 -20.33 -6.67
C ILE A 423 37.00 -20.36 -7.65
N ILE A 424 37.19 -19.28 -8.41
CA ILE A 424 38.32 -19.05 -9.33
C ILE A 424 38.96 -17.72 -8.92
N ASN A 425 40.28 -17.72 -8.67
CA ASN A 425 41.03 -16.52 -8.25
C ASN A 425 40.40 -15.80 -7.05
N ASP A 426 39.98 -16.54 -6.02
CA ASP A 426 39.29 -16.04 -4.82
C ASP A 426 37.94 -15.35 -5.10
N ARG A 427 37.36 -15.52 -6.29
CA ARG A 427 36.03 -15.01 -6.68
C ARG A 427 35.11 -16.15 -7.06
N TRP A 428 33.80 -15.90 -6.98
CA TRP A 428 32.85 -16.86 -7.53
C TRP A 428 33.06 -16.97 -9.04
N PHE A 429 33.03 -18.17 -9.61
CA PHE A 429 33.38 -18.39 -11.02
C PHE A 429 32.57 -17.52 -12.00
N MET A 430 31.33 -17.17 -11.63
CA MET A 430 30.48 -16.27 -12.41
C MET A 430 31.08 -14.87 -12.51
N ASP A 431 31.68 -14.36 -11.44
CA ASP A 431 32.31 -13.03 -11.44
C ASP A 431 33.45 -13.01 -12.48
N GLU A 432 34.22 -14.11 -12.61
CA GLU A 432 35.26 -14.24 -13.65
C GLU A 432 34.66 -14.37 -15.07
N LEU A 433 33.56 -15.11 -15.22
CA LEU A 433 32.84 -15.23 -16.50
C LEU A 433 32.28 -13.86 -16.96
N THR A 434 31.72 -13.07 -16.05
CA THR A 434 31.27 -11.70 -16.32
C THR A 434 32.44 -10.86 -16.79
N ILE A 435 33.56 -10.82 -16.05
CA ILE A 435 34.77 -10.05 -16.42
C ILE A 435 35.26 -10.43 -17.82
N GLN A 436 35.33 -11.74 -18.15
CA GLN A 436 35.72 -12.17 -19.50
C GLN A 436 34.75 -11.68 -20.57
N THR A 437 33.45 -11.80 -20.32
CA THR A 437 32.41 -11.44 -21.28
C THR A 437 32.38 -9.92 -21.51
N THR A 438 32.51 -9.13 -20.44
CA THR A 438 32.56 -7.66 -20.51
C THR A 438 33.83 -7.17 -21.22
N PHE A 439 34.97 -7.82 -20.99
CA PHE A 439 36.20 -7.53 -21.76
C PHE A 439 35.98 -7.78 -23.25
N LEU A 440 35.46 -8.96 -23.62
CA LEU A 440 35.18 -9.33 -25.01
C LEU A 440 34.11 -8.43 -25.65
N SER A 441 33.15 -7.93 -24.88
CA SER A 441 32.17 -6.95 -25.35
C SER A 441 32.83 -5.62 -25.68
N ASN A 442 33.73 -5.13 -24.81
CA ASN A 442 34.50 -3.92 -25.08
C ASN A 442 35.39 -4.07 -26.32
N VAL A 443 36.08 -5.20 -26.47
CA VAL A 443 36.89 -5.50 -27.65
C VAL A 443 36.01 -5.59 -28.91
N SER A 444 34.84 -6.23 -28.81
CA SER A 444 33.86 -6.30 -29.90
C SER A 444 33.38 -4.92 -30.33
N ASP A 445 33.08 -4.03 -29.38
CA ASP A 445 32.71 -2.64 -29.70
C ASP A 445 33.86 -1.89 -30.40
N ILE A 446 35.10 -2.02 -29.93
CA ILE A 446 36.28 -1.41 -30.58
C ILE A 446 36.41 -1.88 -32.04
N VAL A 447 36.33 -3.19 -32.27
CA VAL A 447 36.56 -3.80 -33.59
C VAL A 447 35.37 -3.59 -34.53
N PHE A 448 34.13 -3.71 -34.05
CA PHE A 448 32.92 -3.71 -34.87
C PHE A 448 32.23 -2.34 -34.99
N ASP A 449 32.52 -1.36 -34.12
CA ASP A 449 32.09 0.03 -34.37
C ASP A 449 33.02 0.78 -35.33
N SER A 450 34.28 0.37 -35.42
CA SER A 450 35.24 0.91 -36.38
C SER A 450 35.12 0.26 -37.77
N SER A 451 34.72 -1.02 -37.85
CA SER A 451 34.64 -1.77 -39.10
C SER A 451 33.27 -1.71 -39.80
N LEU A 452 33.25 -0.89 -40.85
CA LEU A 452 32.53 -1.07 -42.12
C LEU A 452 30.98 -1.15 -42.08
N PRO A 453 30.26 -0.08 -42.54
CA PRO A 453 28.79 -0.02 -42.64
C PRO A 453 28.10 -1.16 -43.43
N LEU A 454 28.87 -1.95 -44.18
CA LEU A 454 28.39 -3.07 -44.98
C LEU A 454 28.11 -4.32 -44.12
N LEU A 455 28.88 -4.57 -43.06
CA LEU A 455 28.68 -5.70 -42.14
C LEU A 455 27.39 -5.53 -41.31
N LYS A 456 27.10 -4.30 -40.87
CA LYS A 456 25.88 -3.95 -40.13
C LYS A 456 24.58 -4.19 -40.92
N LYS A 457 24.65 -4.49 -42.23
CA LYS A 457 23.49 -4.89 -43.05
C LYS A 457 23.27 -6.40 -43.12
N HIS A 458 24.26 -7.21 -42.72
CA HIS A 458 24.16 -8.66 -42.79
C HIS A 458 23.40 -9.20 -41.55
N PRO A 459 22.28 -9.92 -41.73
CA PRO A 459 21.41 -10.31 -40.61
C PRO A 459 22.09 -11.25 -39.61
N LEU A 460 22.98 -12.15 -40.06
CA LEU A 460 23.74 -13.01 -39.14
C LEU A 460 24.71 -12.21 -38.26
N PHE A 461 25.28 -11.12 -38.80
CA PHE A 461 26.22 -10.28 -38.06
C PHE A 461 25.48 -9.47 -36.99
N THR A 462 24.38 -8.81 -37.36
CA THR A 462 23.58 -8.01 -36.41
C THR A 462 23.01 -8.89 -35.30
N ASN A 463 22.43 -10.04 -35.65
CA ASN A 463 21.84 -10.94 -34.65
C ASN A 463 22.90 -11.56 -33.72
N SER A 464 24.10 -11.90 -34.23
CA SER A 464 25.17 -12.43 -33.39
C SER A 464 25.73 -11.36 -32.43
N LEU A 465 25.89 -10.12 -32.90
CA LEU A 465 26.36 -9.01 -32.07
C LEU A 465 25.33 -8.65 -31.00
N GLU A 466 24.06 -8.54 -31.36
CA GLU A 466 22.97 -8.27 -30.41
C GLU A 466 22.79 -9.40 -29.40
N CYS A 467 22.91 -10.66 -29.83
CA CYS A 467 22.87 -11.82 -28.93
C CYS A 467 24.04 -11.79 -27.94
N PHE A 468 25.27 -11.50 -28.38
CA PHE A 468 26.42 -11.39 -27.50
C PHE A 468 26.28 -10.24 -26.50
N LYS A 469 25.78 -9.07 -26.93
CA LYS A 469 25.46 -7.95 -26.03
C LYS A 469 24.38 -8.31 -25.01
N ALA A 470 23.36 -9.06 -25.42
CA ALA A 470 22.32 -9.54 -24.50
C ALA A 470 22.86 -10.55 -23.47
N ILE A 471 23.86 -11.36 -23.83
CA ILE A 471 24.57 -12.25 -22.88
C ILE A 471 25.33 -11.43 -21.84
N ASN A 472 26.08 -10.40 -22.27
CA ASN A 472 26.78 -9.50 -21.34
C ASN A 472 25.79 -8.79 -20.39
N GLU A 473 24.67 -8.28 -20.93
CA GLU A 473 23.58 -7.64 -20.16
C GLU A 473 23.01 -8.58 -19.09
N LEU A 474 22.86 -9.88 -19.40
CA LEU A 474 22.36 -10.88 -18.45
C LEU A 474 23.36 -11.22 -17.34
N LEU A 475 24.66 -11.35 -17.66
CA LEU A 475 25.68 -11.62 -16.65
C LEU A 475 25.85 -10.44 -15.67
N GLU A 476 25.86 -9.21 -16.19
CA GLU A 476 25.84 -7.99 -15.34
C GLU A 476 24.57 -7.92 -14.48
N ASN A 477 23.43 -8.37 -15.01
CA ASN A 477 22.17 -8.45 -14.27
C ASN A 477 22.26 -9.46 -13.11
N PHE A 478 22.90 -10.62 -13.30
CA PHE A 478 23.11 -11.59 -12.22
C PHE A 478 23.91 -11.01 -11.07
N ASP A 479 25.00 -10.28 -11.37
CA ASP A 479 25.84 -9.64 -10.35
C ASP A 479 25.05 -8.57 -9.60
N ARG A 480 24.25 -7.76 -10.32
CA ARG A 480 23.37 -6.76 -9.72
C ARG A 480 22.31 -7.38 -8.82
N VAL A 481 21.65 -8.46 -9.28
CA VAL A 481 20.60 -9.16 -8.51
C VAL A 481 21.20 -9.81 -7.26
N LYS A 482 22.36 -10.47 -7.37
CA LYS A 482 23.08 -11.05 -6.22
C LYS A 482 23.41 -9.96 -5.18
N TYR A 483 23.92 -8.82 -5.64
CA TYR A 483 24.27 -7.69 -4.77
C TYR A 483 23.04 -7.11 -4.05
N ASP A 484 21.95 -6.85 -4.78
CA ASP A 484 20.69 -6.34 -4.23
C ASP A 484 20.05 -7.34 -3.24
N PHE A 485 20.09 -8.63 -3.56
CA PHE A 485 19.57 -9.69 -2.71
C PHE A 485 20.31 -9.75 -1.36
N GLN A 486 21.62 -9.57 -1.38
CA GLN A 486 22.47 -9.61 -0.18
C GLN A 486 22.36 -8.35 0.68
N LEU A 487 22.17 -7.17 0.07
CA LEU A 487 22.10 -5.91 0.80
C LEU A 487 20.69 -5.51 1.26
N ASN A 488 19.65 -5.85 0.50
CA ASN A 488 18.30 -5.36 0.76
C ASN A 488 17.35 -6.48 1.14
N ILE A 489 17.24 -7.54 0.32
CA ILE A 489 16.24 -8.59 0.51
C ILE A 489 16.52 -9.43 1.76
N ILE A 490 17.76 -9.88 1.97
CA ILE A 490 18.14 -10.69 3.15
C ILE A 490 17.90 -9.91 4.47
N PRO A 491 18.45 -8.70 4.67
CA PRO A 491 18.22 -7.91 5.89
C PRO A 491 16.75 -7.64 6.19
N GLN A 492 15.98 -7.19 5.20
CA GLN A 492 14.56 -6.89 5.38
C GLN A 492 13.76 -8.15 5.74
N THR A 493 14.05 -9.28 5.09
CA THR A 493 13.40 -10.56 5.39
C THR A 493 13.69 -11.00 6.83
N LEU A 494 14.95 -10.93 7.26
CA LEU A 494 15.33 -11.27 8.64
C LEU A 494 14.63 -10.34 9.65
N ASN A 495 14.63 -9.03 9.41
CA ASN A 495 13.92 -8.08 10.25
C ASN A 495 12.42 -8.41 10.35
N GLY A 496 11.75 -8.60 9.22
CA GLY A 496 10.32 -8.90 9.16
C GLY A 496 9.93 -10.19 9.90
N ILE A 497 10.76 -11.23 9.84
CA ILE A 497 10.50 -12.51 10.51
C ILE A 497 10.81 -12.42 12.01
N ILE A 498 11.96 -11.84 12.39
CA ILE A 498 12.39 -11.75 13.80
C ILE A 498 11.42 -10.86 14.60
N SER A 499 11.02 -9.71 14.04
CA SER A 499 10.04 -8.78 14.63
C SER A 499 8.60 -9.32 14.66
N GLN A 500 8.34 -10.47 14.02
CA GLN A 500 7.00 -11.05 13.86
C GLN A 500 6.02 -10.13 13.12
N ASN A 501 6.48 -9.53 12.01
CA ASN A 501 5.62 -8.74 11.15
C ASN A 501 4.57 -9.65 10.49
N LYS A 502 3.29 -9.38 10.79
CA LYS A 502 2.15 -10.15 10.28
C LYS A 502 2.14 -10.25 8.75
N SER A 503 2.36 -9.13 8.04
CA SER A 503 2.35 -9.11 6.56
C SER A 503 3.44 -10.02 5.98
N VAL A 504 4.62 -10.07 6.59
CA VAL A 504 5.74 -10.93 6.13
C VAL A 504 5.44 -12.41 6.41
N LEU A 505 4.94 -12.73 7.61
CA LEU A 505 4.60 -14.10 7.98
C LEU A 505 3.43 -14.65 7.16
N ASP A 506 2.40 -13.83 6.92
CA ASP A 506 1.25 -14.18 6.07
C ASP A 506 1.73 -14.46 4.63
N MET A 507 2.59 -13.60 4.07
CA MET A 507 3.20 -13.79 2.74
C MET A 507 3.99 -15.10 2.62
N ILE A 508 4.84 -15.40 3.61
CA ILE A 508 5.62 -16.66 3.62
C ILE A 508 4.68 -17.87 3.73
N SER A 509 3.61 -17.76 4.53
CA SER A 509 2.63 -18.83 4.70
C SER A 509 1.82 -19.07 3.41
N GLU A 510 1.42 -18.01 2.71
CA GLU A 510 0.72 -18.09 1.42
C GLU A 510 1.61 -18.75 0.37
N LEU A 511 2.87 -18.31 0.25
CA LEU A 511 3.83 -18.91 -0.67
C LEU A 511 4.06 -20.41 -0.38
N SER A 512 4.16 -20.76 0.91
CA SER A 512 4.30 -22.16 1.33
C SER A 512 3.03 -22.98 1.01
N ASN A 513 1.85 -22.38 1.20
CA ASN A 513 0.55 -23.02 0.93
C ASN A 513 0.26 -23.26 -0.56
N ILE A 514 0.87 -22.50 -1.47
CA ILE A 514 0.83 -22.78 -2.92
C ILE A 514 1.41 -24.18 -3.21
N THR A 515 2.30 -24.67 -2.36
CA THR A 515 3.06 -25.91 -2.57
C THR A 515 2.48 -27.10 -1.80
N LYS A 516 1.23 -27.48 -2.12
CA LYS A 516 0.59 -28.69 -1.55
C LYS A 516 1.17 -30.02 -2.06
N SER A 517 2.00 -29.97 -3.10
CA SER A 517 2.65 -31.14 -3.73
C SER A 517 4.17 -31.04 -3.64
N PRO A 518 4.91 -32.17 -3.54
CA PRO A 518 6.37 -32.14 -3.44
C PRO A 518 7.02 -31.55 -4.69
N ILE A 519 7.55 -30.33 -4.57
CA ILE A 519 8.19 -29.56 -5.65
C ILE A 519 9.39 -30.32 -6.23
N SER A 520 10.17 -30.99 -5.37
CA SER A 520 11.34 -31.80 -5.76
C SER A 520 10.96 -32.94 -6.73
N GLU A 521 9.84 -33.62 -6.50
CA GLU A 521 9.35 -34.67 -7.42
C GLU A 521 8.83 -34.10 -8.76
N MET A 522 8.37 -32.85 -8.77
CA MET A 522 7.92 -32.18 -9.99
C MET A 522 9.12 -31.72 -10.82
N LEU A 523 10.14 -31.15 -10.18
CA LEU A 523 11.35 -30.71 -10.83
C LEU A 523 12.15 -31.86 -11.41
N THR A 524 12.31 -32.97 -10.68
CA THR A 524 12.95 -34.19 -11.21
C THR A 524 12.23 -34.69 -12.46
N LYS A 525 10.90 -34.71 -12.47
CA LYS A 525 10.10 -35.09 -13.65
C LYS A 525 10.24 -34.08 -14.81
N LEU A 526 10.26 -32.78 -14.52
CA LEU A 526 10.46 -31.74 -15.54
C LEU A 526 11.89 -31.75 -16.10
N GLU A 527 12.88 -32.09 -15.30
CA GLU A 527 14.27 -32.28 -15.73
C GLU A 527 14.42 -33.56 -16.56
N GLU A 528 13.79 -34.67 -16.14
CA GLU A 528 13.66 -35.88 -16.97
C GLU A 528 12.95 -35.56 -18.29
N ASP A 529 11.84 -34.83 -18.26
CA ASP A 529 11.10 -34.42 -19.45
C ASP A 529 11.93 -33.46 -20.32
N PHE A 530 12.71 -32.56 -19.75
CA PHE A 530 13.63 -31.70 -20.50
C PHE A 530 14.69 -32.52 -21.24
N MET A 531 15.28 -33.52 -20.57
CA MET A 531 16.22 -34.48 -21.19
C MET A 531 15.53 -35.39 -22.23
N ASN A 532 14.26 -35.76 -22.01
CA ASN A 532 13.45 -36.64 -22.85
C ASN A 532 12.68 -35.91 -23.98
N CYS A 533 12.57 -34.58 -23.94
CA CYS A 533 11.87 -33.73 -24.92
C CYS A 533 12.49 -33.76 -26.33
N ILE A 534 13.58 -34.51 -26.49
CA ILE A 534 14.10 -34.94 -27.78
C ILE A 534 13.11 -35.92 -28.47
N GLN A 535 12.19 -36.57 -27.75
CA GLN A 535 11.30 -37.61 -28.30
C GLN A 535 9.79 -37.59 -27.90
N ASN A 536 9.34 -37.26 -26.67
CA ASN A 536 7.90 -37.07 -26.31
C ASN A 536 7.72 -36.44 -24.91
N PRO A 537 7.16 -35.21 -24.75
CA PRO A 537 6.95 -34.59 -23.43
C PRO A 537 5.82 -35.25 -22.63
N ASN A 538 6.05 -35.58 -21.35
CA ASN A 538 5.03 -36.14 -20.47
C ASN A 538 4.05 -35.05 -20.01
N GLN A 539 2.84 -35.02 -20.59
CA GLN A 539 1.86 -33.94 -20.37
C GLN A 539 1.44 -33.71 -18.90
N LYS A 540 1.57 -34.72 -18.03
CA LYS A 540 1.14 -34.64 -16.63
C LYS A 540 2.05 -33.76 -15.75
N GLY A 541 3.36 -33.74 -16.02
CA GLY A 541 4.31 -32.88 -15.30
C GLY A 541 4.08 -31.40 -15.64
N LEU A 542 3.89 -31.14 -16.94
CA LEU A 542 3.62 -29.81 -17.48
C LEU A 542 2.31 -29.19 -16.95
N LEU A 543 1.24 -29.99 -16.85
CA LEU A 543 -0.06 -29.54 -16.32
C LEU A 543 0.05 -29.07 -14.86
N ARG A 544 0.72 -29.83 -14.00
CA ARG A 544 0.91 -29.46 -12.59
C ARG A 544 1.82 -28.24 -12.41
N ALA A 545 2.84 -28.11 -13.25
CA ALA A 545 3.68 -26.92 -13.28
C ALA A 545 2.88 -25.66 -13.69
N ALA A 546 1.98 -25.81 -14.65
CA ALA A 546 1.10 -24.73 -15.10
C ALA A 546 0.08 -24.32 -14.00
N GLU A 547 -0.55 -25.28 -13.31
CA GLU A 547 -1.43 -25.01 -12.16
C GLU A 547 -0.71 -24.24 -11.05
N LEU A 548 0.52 -24.63 -10.73
CA LEU A 548 1.35 -23.96 -9.73
C LEU A 548 1.78 -22.55 -10.20
N SER A 549 2.05 -22.40 -11.50
CA SER A 549 2.35 -21.11 -12.12
C SER A 549 1.15 -20.16 -12.04
N GLU A 550 -0.06 -20.65 -12.29
CA GLU A 550 -1.30 -19.89 -12.21
C GLU A 550 -1.60 -19.45 -10.77
N ALA A 551 -1.42 -20.35 -9.79
CA ALA A 551 -1.57 -20.03 -8.38
C ALA A 551 -0.58 -18.93 -7.94
N TYR A 552 0.69 -19.01 -8.36
CA TYR A 552 1.68 -17.98 -8.08
C TYR A 552 1.35 -16.64 -8.76
N ASN A 553 0.91 -16.66 -10.02
CA ASN A 553 0.52 -15.44 -10.73
C ASN A 553 -0.75 -14.79 -10.13
N SER A 554 -1.66 -15.60 -9.59
CA SER A 554 -2.80 -15.11 -8.81
C SER A 554 -2.32 -14.40 -7.54
N MET A 555 -1.38 -14.99 -6.79
CA MET A 555 -0.75 -14.35 -5.63
C MET A 555 -0.11 -13.02 -6.04
N TYR A 556 0.71 -13.00 -7.11
CA TYR A 556 1.33 -11.78 -7.62
C TYR A 556 0.31 -10.67 -7.95
N SER A 557 -0.81 -11.03 -8.60
CA SER A 557 -1.87 -10.07 -8.95
C SER A 557 -2.54 -9.45 -7.72
N GLN A 558 -2.70 -10.22 -6.63
CA GLN A 558 -3.23 -9.73 -5.36
C GLN A 558 -2.26 -8.74 -4.69
N TYR A 559 -0.97 -9.09 -4.61
CA TYR A 559 0.04 -8.20 -4.03
C TYR A 559 0.22 -6.91 -4.84
N GLN A 560 -0.03 -6.92 -6.14
CA GLN A 560 0.00 -5.69 -6.95
C GLN A 560 -1.09 -4.70 -6.53
N GLN A 561 -2.29 -5.17 -6.16
CA GLN A 561 -3.44 -4.34 -5.80
C GLN A 561 -3.48 -3.90 -4.32
N ASN A 562 -2.86 -4.67 -3.40
CA ASN A 562 -2.88 -4.38 -1.97
C ASN A 562 -2.09 -3.11 -1.57
N GLU A 563 -2.40 -2.52 -0.41
CA GLU A 563 -1.63 -1.41 0.18
C GLU A 563 -0.15 -1.77 0.43
N GLU A 564 0.71 -0.75 0.47
CA GLU A 564 2.15 -0.93 0.65
C GLU A 564 2.47 -1.50 2.04
N SER A 565 3.11 -2.66 2.07
CA SER A 565 3.48 -3.37 3.29
C SER A 565 4.84 -4.03 3.14
N MET A 566 5.50 -4.33 4.27
CA MET A 566 6.82 -4.96 4.27
C MET A 566 6.82 -6.31 3.53
N GLY A 567 5.79 -7.16 3.75
CA GLY A 567 5.66 -8.45 3.07
C GLY A 567 5.48 -8.29 1.56
N LYS A 568 4.69 -7.30 1.13
CA LYS A 568 4.55 -6.94 -0.30
C LYS A 568 5.88 -6.49 -0.90
N SER A 569 6.60 -5.58 -0.23
CA SER A 569 7.88 -5.05 -0.73
C SER A 569 8.90 -6.17 -0.95
N ILE A 570 9.08 -7.05 0.03
CA ILE A 570 10.00 -8.20 -0.06
C ILE A 570 9.58 -9.14 -1.20
N PHE A 571 8.29 -9.49 -1.28
CA PHE A 571 7.80 -10.39 -2.33
C PHE A 571 8.00 -9.79 -3.74
N MET A 572 7.68 -8.51 -3.92
CA MET A 572 7.82 -7.82 -5.20
C MET A 572 9.29 -7.64 -5.60
N ALA A 573 10.19 -7.37 -4.66
CA ALA A 573 11.62 -7.29 -4.90
C ALA A 573 12.17 -8.66 -5.39
N CYS A 574 11.84 -9.73 -4.67
CA CYS A 574 12.18 -11.10 -5.08
C CYS A 574 11.61 -11.43 -6.47
N HIS A 575 10.31 -11.20 -6.69
CA HIS A 575 9.66 -11.48 -7.97
C HIS A 575 10.34 -10.75 -9.14
N SER A 576 10.57 -9.45 -8.99
CA SER A 576 11.14 -8.59 -10.03
C SER A 576 12.57 -9.01 -10.40
N ALA A 577 13.36 -9.41 -9.40
CA ALA A 577 14.71 -9.92 -9.62
C ALA A 577 14.72 -11.17 -10.50
N PHE A 578 13.88 -12.17 -10.19
CA PHE A 578 13.81 -13.40 -10.98
C PHE A 578 13.17 -13.20 -12.36
N GLU A 579 12.14 -12.36 -12.46
CA GLU A 579 11.45 -12.09 -13.72
C GLU A 579 12.39 -11.43 -14.74
N GLU A 580 13.21 -10.47 -14.31
CA GLU A 580 14.16 -9.79 -15.19
C GLU A 580 15.23 -10.75 -15.73
N MET A 581 15.78 -11.63 -14.88
CA MET A 581 16.71 -12.68 -15.29
C MET A 581 16.08 -13.63 -16.33
N CYS A 582 14.83 -14.05 -16.09
CA CYS A 582 14.11 -14.92 -17.00
C CYS A 582 13.81 -14.22 -18.34
N ARG A 583 13.41 -12.94 -18.31
CA ARG A 583 13.13 -12.13 -19.50
C ARG A 583 14.34 -11.99 -20.40
N LEU A 584 15.51 -11.68 -19.83
CA LEU A 584 16.77 -11.56 -20.56
C LEU A 584 17.23 -12.90 -21.14
N SER A 585 17.06 -14.02 -20.40
CA SER A 585 17.35 -15.36 -20.93
C SER A 585 16.47 -15.71 -22.14
N LYS A 586 15.16 -15.37 -22.12
CA LYS A 586 14.24 -15.56 -23.25
C LYS A 586 14.63 -14.71 -24.46
N LYS A 587 15.12 -13.48 -24.25
CA LYS A 587 15.64 -12.60 -25.31
C LYS A 587 16.83 -13.27 -26.02
N ILE A 588 17.79 -13.83 -25.28
CA ILE A 588 18.95 -14.54 -25.85
C ILE A 588 18.50 -15.73 -26.70
N MET A 589 17.62 -16.57 -26.15
CA MET A 589 17.14 -17.76 -26.88
C MET A 589 16.32 -17.42 -28.13
N SER A 590 15.74 -16.22 -28.23
CA SER A 590 15.00 -15.79 -29.43
C SER A 590 15.89 -15.69 -30.67
N PHE A 591 17.20 -15.49 -30.49
CA PHE A 591 18.18 -15.44 -31.58
C PHE A 591 18.54 -16.82 -32.14
N ASP A 592 18.29 -17.91 -31.41
CA ASP A 592 18.69 -19.27 -31.79
C ASP A 592 18.19 -19.67 -33.19
N LYS A 593 16.99 -19.22 -33.60
CA LYS A 593 16.45 -19.49 -34.95
C LYS A 593 17.23 -18.80 -36.06
N ALA A 594 17.64 -17.56 -35.84
CA ALA A 594 18.41 -16.79 -36.82
C ALA A 594 19.86 -17.28 -36.88
N LEU A 595 20.39 -17.73 -35.75
CA LEU A 595 21.75 -18.25 -35.61
C LEU A 595 21.89 -19.71 -36.09
N ALA A 596 20.78 -20.41 -36.33
CA ALA A 596 20.77 -21.77 -36.87
C ALA A 596 20.98 -21.84 -38.39
N THR A 597 20.73 -20.75 -39.13
CA THR A 597 20.91 -20.70 -40.59
C THR A 597 22.36 -20.37 -40.97
N LEU A 598 23.29 -21.22 -40.56
CA LEU A 598 24.72 -21.08 -40.89
C LEU A 598 25.04 -21.64 -42.30
N PRO A 599 26.00 -21.04 -43.04
CA PRO A 599 26.60 -21.68 -44.20
C PRO A 599 27.22 -23.05 -43.84
N GLU A 600 27.05 -24.07 -44.69
CA GLU A 600 27.58 -25.42 -44.45
C GLU A 600 29.10 -25.41 -44.20
N GLU A 601 29.81 -24.49 -44.85
CA GLU A 601 31.27 -24.30 -44.76
C GLU A 601 31.74 -23.84 -43.37
N TRP A 602 30.90 -23.10 -42.62
CA TRP A 602 31.25 -22.61 -41.28
C TRP A 602 30.89 -23.62 -40.19
N SER A 603 29.96 -24.53 -40.50
CA SER A 603 29.49 -25.53 -39.54
C SER A 603 30.54 -26.57 -39.14
N SER A 604 31.63 -26.68 -39.89
CA SER A 604 32.77 -27.59 -39.64
C SER A 604 33.96 -26.94 -38.93
N ILE A 605 33.87 -25.66 -38.56
CA ILE A 605 34.90 -24.97 -37.77
C ILE A 605 34.85 -25.49 -36.32
N GLU A 606 35.98 -25.94 -35.79
CA GLU A 606 36.13 -26.59 -34.48
C GLU A 606 35.56 -25.73 -33.34
N GLU A 607 35.84 -24.43 -33.31
CA GLU A 607 35.38 -23.53 -32.26
C GLU A 607 33.85 -23.35 -32.29
N ILE A 608 33.25 -23.35 -33.50
CA ILE A 608 31.80 -23.28 -33.68
C ILE A 608 31.15 -24.62 -33.29
N GLU A 609 31.79 -25.75 -33.62
CA GLU A 609 31.32 -27.08 -33.25
C GLU A 609 31.38 -27.29 -31.74
N GLN A 610 32.52 -27.02 -31.11
CA GLN A 610 32.71 -27.13 -29.66
C GLN A 610 31.76 -26.20 -28.89
N ALA A 611 31.63 -24.93 -29.30
CA ALA A 611 30.69 -24.01 -28.67
C ALA A 611 29.23 -24.51 -28.78
N ARG A 612 28.85 -25.05 -29.95
CA ARG A 612 27.52 -25.64 -30.19
C ARG A 612 27.27 -26.93 -29.40
N MET A 613 28.31 -27.67 -29.01
CA MET A 613 28.15 -28.85 -28.13
C MET A 613 27.81 -28.48 -26.69
N LEU A 614 28.07 -27.24 -26.27
CA LEU A 614 27.80 -26.75 -24.91
C LEU A 614 26.35 -26.24 -24.72
N PHE A 615 25.63 -25.92 -25.81
CA PHE A 615 24.22 -25.51 -25.74
C PHE A 615 23.30 -26.36 -26.61
N ILE A 616 22.04 -26.43 -26.20
CA ILE A 616 21.02 -27.21 -26.88
C ILE A 616 20.60 -26.51 -28.20
N SER A 617 20.79 -27.23 -29.31
CA SER A 617 20.49 -26.86 -30.73
C SER A 617 19.03 -26.39 -30.97
N PRO A 618 18.69 -25.70 -32.09
CA PRO A 618 17.59 -24.75 -32.17
C PRO A 618 16.27 -25.36 -31.69
N MET A 619 15.82 -24.81 -30.58
CA MET A 619 14.77 -25.34 -29.72
C MET A 619 13.45 -25.50 -30.49
N LYS A 620 12.92 -26.73 -30.55
CA LYS A 620 11.51 -26.96 -30.88
C LYS A 620 10.66 -26.19 -29.86
N THR A 621 9.52 -25.64 -30.27
CA THR A 621 8.61 -24.89 -29.39
C THR A 621 8.24 -25.64 -28.10
N SER A 622 8.21 -26.97 -28.13
CA SER A 622 7.98 -27.83 -26.95
C SER A 622 9.07 -27.74 -25.88
N ILE A 623 10.33 -27.54 -26.26
CA ILE A 623 11.46 -27.44 -25.33
C ILE A 623 11.41 -26.08 -24.62
N PHE A 624 11.07 -25.00 -25.34
CA PHE A 624 10.86 -23.67 -24.76
C PHE A 624 9.79 -23.67 -23.67
N ILE A 625 8.64 -24.29 -23.93
CA ILE A 625 7.53 -24.36 -22.96
C ILE A 625 7.97 -25.16 -21.72
N THR A 626 8.66 -26.28 -21.92
CA THR A 626 9.15 -27.13 -20.81
C THR A 626 10.20 -26.39 -19.96
N LEU A 627 11.12 -25.67 -20.60
CA LEU A 627 12.15 -24.89 -19.94
C LEU A 627 11.57 -23.70 -19.15
N ASP A 628 10.56 -23.01 -19.71
CA ASP A 628 9.89 -21.90 -19.03
C ASP A 628 9.14 -22.38 -17.78
N GLN A 629 8.44 -23.51 -17.89
CA GLN A 629 7.78 -24.15 -16.75
C GLN A 629 8.79 -24.66 -15.71
N LEU A 630 9.94 -25.20 -16.13
CA LEU A 630 11.00 -25.63 -15.23
C LEU A 630 11.54 -24.46 -14.39
N PHE A 631 11.91 -23.34 -15.02
CA PHE A 631 12.45 -22.18 -14.28
C PHE A 631 11.39 -21.46 -13.44
N MET A 632 10.12 -21.51 -13.85
CA MET A 632 9.02 -21.04 -13.02
C MET A 632 8.89 -21.82 -11.72
N VAL A 633 8.96 -23.16 -11.79
CA VAL A 633 8.93 -24.02 -10.60
C VAL A 633 10.21 -23.85 -9.77
N LYS A 634 11.39 -23.76 -10.40
CA LYS A 634 12.66 -23.50 -9.69
C LYS A 634 12.64 -22.16 -8.96
N ARG A 635 12.08 -21.10 -9.55
CA ARG A 635 11.92 -19.80 -8.89
C ARG A 635 11.16 -19.92 -7.58
N ILE A 636 10.03 -20.64 -7.58
CA ILE A 636 9.19 -20.82 -6.39
C ILE A 636 9.91 -21.67 -5.33
N GLN A 637 10.61 -22.73 -5.75
CA GLN A 637 11.47 -23.51 -4.86
C GLN A 637 12.54 -22.63 -4.20
N THR A 638 13.27 -21.84 -4.99
CA THR A 638 14.33 -20.96 -4.50
C THR A 638 13.81 -19.96 -3.47
N MET A 639 12.64 -19.36 -3.70
CA MET A 639 12.02 -18.45 -2.72
C MET A 639 11.65 -19.19 -1.42
N ILE A 640 11.05 -20.38 -1.50
CA ILE A 640 10.65 -21.16 -0.32
C ILE A 640 11.88 -21.60 0.49
N GLU A 641 12.92 -22.10 -0.17
CA GLU A 641 14.19 -22.49 0.49
C GLU A 641 14.82 -21.28 1.19
N PHE A 642 14.89 -20.15 0.51
CA PHE A 642 15.37 -18.89 1.09
C PHE A 642 14.61 -18.50 2.37
N PHE A 643 13.28 -18.40 2.31
CA PHE A 643 12.47 -18.04 3.48
C PHE A 643 12.56 -19.08 4.59
N SER A 644 12.72 -20.36 4.26
CA SER A 644 12.91 -21.43 5.24
C SER A 644 14.22 -21.26 6.02
N TYR A 645 15.31 -20.83 5.37
CA TYR A 645 16.58 -20.54 6.03
C TYR A 645 16.45 -19.34 6.97
N CYS A 646 15.78 -18.28 6.54
CA CYS A 646 15.52 -17.12 7.39
C CYS A 646 14.63 -17.45 8.61
N LEU A 647 13.62 -18.33 8.45
CA LEU A 647 12.78 -18.80 9.55
C LEU A 647 13.57 -19.60 10.59
N GLN A 648 14.50 -20.46 10.14
CA GLN A 648 15.37 -21.22 11.05
C GLN A 648 16.22 -20.29 11.92
N ILE A 649 16.80 -19.23 11.34
CA ILE A 649 17.57 -18.20 12.06
C ILE A 649 16.69 -17.50 13.11
N ALA A 650 15.45 -17.15 12.76
CA ALA A 650 14.55 -16.48 13.68
C ALA A 650 14.13 -17.39 14.87
N TRP A 651 14.01 -18.69 14.66
CA TRP A 651 13.73 -19.65 15.74
C TRP A 651 14.93 -19.86 16.67
N THR A 652 16.15 -19.87 16.15
CA THR A 652 17.36 -19.91 16.98
C THR A 652 17.57 -18.60 17.75
N PHE A 653 17.26 -17.45 17.14
CA PHE A 653 17.30 -16.15 17.80
C PHE A 653 16.42 -16.13 19.05
N LYS A 654 15.22 -16.71 18.99
CA LYS A 654 14.30 -16.82 20.16
C LYS A 654 14.67 -17.92 21.16
N GLY A 655 15.75 -18.67 20.95
CA GLY A 655 16.15 -19.80 21.79
C GLY A 655 15.24 -21.04 21.71
N SER A 656 14.34 -21.09 20.72
CA SER A 656 13.32 -22.16 20.58
C SER A 656 13.83 -23.40 19.83
N SER A 657 14.99 -23.31 19.16
CA SER A 657 15.62 -24.42 18.43
C SER A 657 17.01 -24.74 19.00
N ALA A 658 17.34 -26.03 19.08
CA ALA A 658 18.65 -26.55 19.47
C ALA A 658 19.59 -26.79 18.28
N VAL A 659 19.11 -26.54 17.04
CA VAL A 659 19.91 -26.76 15.83
C VAL A 659 20.88 -25.59 15.63
N ALA A 660 22.16 -25.88 15.44
CA ALA A 660 23.13 -24.89 15.02
C ALA A 660 22.78 -24.41 13.60
N VAL A 661 22.46 -23.13 13.45
CA VAL A 661 22.07 -22.54 12.16
C VAL A 661 23.21 -21.65 11.65
N ASN A 662 23.54 -21.77 10.37
CA ASN A 662 24.54 -20.94 9.73
C ASN A 662 23.94 -19.58 9.35
N LEU A 663 24.49 -18.49 9.90
CA LEU A 663 24.05 -17.11 9.63
C LEU A 663 24.75 -16.48 8.42
N ASP A 664 25.69 -17.19 7.81
CA ASP A 664 26.47 -16.71 6.68
C ASP A 664 25.59 -16.21 5.53
N ILE A 665 25.79 -14.97 5.08
CA ILE A 665 25.12 -14.42 3.89
C ILE A 665 25.35 -15.30 2.68
N GLU A 666 26.53 -15.93 2.56
CA GLU A 666 26.80 -16.84 1.45
C GLU A 666 25.89 -18.07 1.49
N TYR A 667 25.58 -18.56 2.69
CA TYR A 667 24.60 -19.62 2.89
C TYR A 667 23.18 -19.16 2.57
N LEU A 668 22.77 -17.96 3.02
CA LEU A 668 21.45 -17.40 2.72
C LEU A 668 21.23 -17.07 1.25
N SER A 669 22.31 -16.74 0.52
CA SER A 669 22.28 -16.48 -0.93
C SER A 669 22.50 -17.73 -1.79
N HIS A 670 22.80 -18.89 -1.17
CA HIS A 670 23.02 -20.14 -1.90
C HIS A 670 21.82 -20.55 -2.79
N PRO A 671 20.54 -20.46 -2.36
CA PRO A 671 19.41 -20.77 -3.24
C PRO A 671 19.40 -19.93 -4.52
N LEU A 672 19.73 -18.63 -4.42
CA LEU A 672 19.84 -17.74 -5.57
C LEU A 672 21.03 -18.13 -6.47
N LYS A 673 22.19 -18.41 -5.89
CA LYS A 673 23.37 -18.89 -6.65
C LYS A 673 23.02 -20.17 -7.43
N SER A 674 22.35 -21.13 -6.79
CA SER A 674 21.91 -22.37 -7.44
C SER A 674 21.00 -22.08 -8.64
N PHE A 675 20.01 -21.20 -8.48
CA PHE A 675 19.13 -20.77 -9.58
C PHE A 675 19.91 -20.15 -10.75
N ILE A 676 20.85 -19.24 -10.46
CA ILE A 676 21.68 -18.59 -11.47
C ILE A 676 22.55 -19.61 -12.20
N THR A 677 23.17 -20.56 -11.49
CA THR A 677 24.00 -21.60 -12.12
C THR A 677 23.19 -22.54 -13.01
N ASP A 678 21.97 -22.90 -12.60
CA ASP A 678 21.04 -23.67 -13.43
C ASP A 678 20.64 -22.91 -14.70
N LEU A 679 20.38 -21.61 -14.58
CA LEU A 679 20.03 -20.74 -15.71
C LEU A 679 21.21 -20.59 -16.67
N LEU A 680 22.41 -20.39 -16.14
CA LEU A 680 23.64 -20.30 -16.93
C LEU A 680 23.89 -21.59 -17.73
N THR A 681 23.86 -22.74 -17.06
CA THR A 681 24.17 -24.04 -17.68
C THR A 681 23.17 -24.43 -18.76
N LYS A 682 21.88 -24.13 -18.58
CA LYS A 682 20.82 -24.52 -19.53
C LYS A 682 20.58 -23.48 -20.63
N CYS A 683 20.86 -22.20 -20.39
CA CYS A 683 20.48 -21.11 -21.31
C CYS A 683 21.65 -20.31 -21.90
N ILE A 684 22.85 -20.29 -21.30
CA ILE A 684 23.90 -19.33 -21.67
C ILE A 684 25.17 -19.99 -22.20
N LEU A 685 25.72 -20.99 -21.48
CA LEU A 685 27.04 -21.57 -21.79
C LEU A 685 27.18 -21.96 -23.26
N GLY A 686 28.27 -21.53 -23.90
CA GLY A 686 28.61 -21.82 -25.29
C GLY A 686 28.00 -20.86 -26.31
N ARG A 687 26.89 -20.17 -25.99
CA ARG A 687 26.28 -19.19 -26.92
C ARG A 687 27.19 -17.98 -27.14
N GLY A 688 27.96 -17.57 -26.13
CA GLY A 688 28.88 -16.44 -26.23
C GLY A 688 30.03 -16.72 -27.21
N SER A 689 30.76 -17.81 -27.00
CA SER A 689 31.82 -18.26 -27.91
C SER A 689 31.31 -18.53 -29.33
N TYR A 690 30.10 -19.06 -29.47
CA TYR A 690 29.46 -19.29 -30.76
C TYR A 690 29.17 -17.98 -31.50
N CYS A 691 28.59 -16.98 -30.84
CA CYS A 691 28.33 -15.67 -31.44
C CYS A 691 29.63 -14.97 -31.88
N LEU A 692 30.66 -14.97 -31.03
CA LEU A 692 31.95 -14.36 -31.36
C LEU A 692 32.63 -15.06 -32.55
N SER A 693 32.56 -16.38 -32.62
CA SER A 693 33.10 -17.15 -33.75
C SER A 693 32.42 -16.78 -35.08
N ILE A 694 31.10 -16.57 -35.08
CA ILE A 694 30.34 -16.12 -36.26
C ILE A 694 30.74 -14.69 -36.65
N LEU A 695 30.91 -13.79 -35.68
CA LEU A 695 31.33 -12.41 -35.93
C LEU A 695 32.71 -12.36 -36.60
N ILE A 696 33.65 -13.22 -36.18
CA ILE A 696 34.97 -13.36 -36.82
C ILE A 696 34.83 -13.86 -38.26
N CYS A 697 33.96 -14.86 -38.51
CA CYS A 697 33.71 -15.36 -39.86
C CYS A 697 33.12 -14.27 -40.79
N CYS A 698 32.17 -13.49 -40.30
CA CYS A 698 31.62 -12.36 -41.05
C CYS A 698 32.67 -11.29 -41.37
N LEU A 699 33.54 -10.96 -40.41
CA LEU A 699 34.64 -9.99 -40.60
C LEU A 699 35.60 -10.44 -41.71
N LEU A 700 35.93 -11.74 -41.75
CA LEU A 700 36.83 -12.32 -42.76
C LEU A 700 36.17 -12.41 -44.14
N GLN A 701 34.88 -12.74 -44.21
CA GLN A 701 34.12 -12.82 -45.46
C GLN A 701 34.06 -11.48 -46.21
N GLN A 702 34.05 -10.34 -45.51
CA GLN A 702 33.99 -9.03 -46.13
C GLN A 702 35.24 -8.69 -46.98
N ARG A 703 36.40 -9.27 -46.64
CA ARG A 703 37.67 -9.00 -47.33
C ARG A 703 37.76 -9.76 -48.66
N SER A 704 37.05 -10.88 -48.79
CA SER A 704 36.96 -11.67 -50.01
C SER A 704 35.66 -11.39 -50.74
N ASN A 705 35.70 -10.47 -51.71
CA ASN A 705 34.56 -10.20 -52.61
C ASN A 705 34.13 -11.41 -53.47
N GLU A 706 34.83 -12.55 -53.38
CA GLU A 706 34.44 -13.81 -53.99
C GLU A 706 33.95 -14.76 -52.89
N ALA A 707 32.82 -15.41 -53.14
CA ALA A 707 32.39 -16.55 -52.34
C ALA A 707 33.57 -17.52 -52.25
N TYR A 708 34.17 -17.65 -51.06
CA TYR A 708 35.20 -18.63 -50.81
C TYR A 708 34.59 -20.02 -50.98
N ALA A 709 34.68 -20.55 -52.19
CA ALA A 709 34.76 -21.97 -52.42
C ALA A 709 36.07 -22.43 -51.77
N CYS A 710 36.01 -22.76 -50.47
CA CYS A 710 37.06 -23.52 -49.81
C CYS A 710 37.17 -24.88 -50.53
N GLY A 711 38.04 -24.95 -51.55
CA GLY A 711 38.45 -26.23 -52.14
C GLY A 711 39.13 -27.15 -51.11
N ASN A 712 39.58 -26.60 -49.98
CA ASN A 712 40.07 -27.33 -48.81
C ASN A 712 39.28 -26.87 -47.56
N LYS A 713 38.67 -27.82 -46.84
CA LYS A 713 37.98 -27.57 -45.57
C LYS A 713 38.99 -27.01 -44.54
N CYS A 714 38.78 -25.79 -44.05
CA CYS A 714 39.49 -25.29 -42.86
C CYS A 714 38.80 -25.85 -41.61
N PHE A 715 39.58 -26.32 -40.63
CA PHE A 715 39.06 -26.97 -39.43
C PHE A 715 39.06 -26.05 -38.20
N SER A 716 39.79 -24.93 -38.20
CA SER A 716 39.83 -23.98 -37.09
C SER A 716 39.81 -22.51 -37.54
N LEU A 717 39.44 -21.60 -36.64
CA LEU A 717 39.49 -20.15 -36.88
C LEU A 717 40.91 -19.67 -37.19
N ASP A 718 41.94 -20.27 -36.57
CA ASP A 718 43.34 -19.93 -36.83
C ASP A 718 43.74 -20.26 -38.27
N GLU A 719 43.41 -21.47 -38.75
CA GLU A 719 43.65 -21.89 -40.13
C GLU A 719 42.93 -20.99 -41.15
N LEU A 720 41.71 -20.55 -40.80
CA LEU A 720 40.92 -19.65 -41.63
C LEU A 720 41.58 -18.27 -41.73
N CYS A 721 42.11 -17.73 -40.63
CA CYS A 721 42.88 -16.48 -40.63
C CYS A 721 44.19 -16.59 -41.44
N PHE A 722 44.90 -17.72 -41.38
CA PHE A 722 46.17 -17.94 -42.12
C PHE A 722 45.99 -18.18 -43.62
N SER A 723 44.83 -18.67 -44.05
CA SER A 723 44.52 -18.95 -45.46
C SER A 723 44.33 -17.69 -46.34
N MET A 724 44.26 -16.51 -45.72
CA MET A 724 44.00 -15.22 -46.37
C MET A 724 45.31 -14.51 -46.76
N PRO A 725 45.39 -13.83 -47.93
CA PRO A 725 46.61 -13.15 -48.35
C PRO A 725 46.96 -11.96 -47.44
N LEU A 726 48.10 -12.05 -46.75
CA LEU A 726 48.69 -10.96 -45.96
C LEU A 726 49.20 -9.86 -46.90
N ASN A 727 48.84 -8.60 -46.64
CA ASN A 727 49.40 -7.46 -47.34
C ASN A 727 50.87 -7.31 -46.94
N SER A 728 51.79 -7.47 -47.89
CA SER A 728 53.24 -7.50 -47.66
C SER A 728 53.90 -6.14 -47.38
N ASN A 729 53.14 -5.08 -47.07
CA ASN A 729 53.64 -3.69 -47.05
C ASN A 729 53.31 -2.84 -45.80
N SER A 730 52.79 -3.39 -44.70
CA SER A 730 52.53 -2.60 -43.47
C SER A 730 53.64 -2.79 -42.42
N ASN A 731 54.06 -1.70 -41.77
CA ASN A 731 54.80 -1.76 -40.50
C ASN A 731 53.93 -2.57 -39.52
N ALA A 732 54.30 -3.82 -39.21
CA ALA A 732 53.45 -4.74 -38.47
C ALA A 732 53.14 -4.21 -37.06
N ILE A 733 51.93 -3.65 -36.89
CA ILE A 733 51.40 -3.31 -35.57
C ILE A 733 51.24 -4.63 -34.79
N ASN A 734 51.84 -4.70 -33.60
CA ASN A 734 51.74 -5.87 -32.74
C ASN A 734 50.42 -5.82 -31.94
N TYR A 735 49.34 -6.27 -32.55
CA TYR A 735 48.01 -6.30 -31.93
C TYR A 735 47.96 -7.21 -30.69
N GLU A 736 48.77 -8.27 -30.61
CA GLU A 736 48.86 -9.15 -29.43
C GLU A 736 49.31 -8.35 -28.18
N GLN A 737 50.36 -7.54 -28.30
CA GLN A 737 50.82 -6.68 -27.20
C GLN A 737 49.79 -5.60 -26.83
N ILE A 738 49.11 -5.01 -27.82
CA ILE A 738 48.09 -3.98 -27.58
C ILE A 738 46.93 -4.56 -26.77
N PHE A 739 46.41 -5.72 -27.18
CA PHE A 739 45.31 -6.38 -26.49
C PHE A 739 45.70 -6.91 -25.11
N ILE A 740 46.94 -7.39 -24.92
CA ILE A 740 47.45 -7.78 -23.59
C ILE A 740 47.47 -6.58 -22.64
N VAL A 741 48.00 -5.43 -23.09
CA VAL A 741 48.03 -4.20 -22.27
C VAL A 741 46.62 -3.70 -21.96
N LEU A 742 45.71 -3.79 -22.93
CA LEU A 742 44.30 -3.42 -22.74
C LEU A 742 43.62 -4.34 -21.72
N GLU A 743 43.82 -5.66 -21.82
CA GLU A 743 43.29 -6.66 -20.87
C GLU A 743 43.85 -6.45 -19.46
N GLU A 744 45.15 -6.18 -19.33
CA GLU A 744 45.79 -5.91 -18.04
C GLU A 744 45.19 -4.67 -17.36
N LYS A 745 45.03 -3.57 -18.11
CA LYS A 745 44.41 -2.34 -17.61
C LYS A 745 42.95 -2.56 -17.24
N PHE A 746 42.19 -3.27 -18.08
CA PHE A 746 40.79 -3.61 -17.81
C PHE A 746 40.63 -4.41 -16.51
N ARG A 747 41.38 -5.51 -16.36
CA ARG A 747 41.31 -6.38 -15.17
C ARG A 747 41.69 -5.64 -13.89
N LYS A 748 42.62 -4.68 -13.97
CA LYS A 748 43.01 -3.80 -12.86
C LYS A 748 41.86 -2.88 -12.44
N CYS A 749 41.18 -2.23 -13.39
CA CYS A 749 39.98 -1.41 -13.11
C CYS A 749 38.84 -2.26 -12.53
N GLU A 750 38.49 -3.38 -13.17
CA GLU A 750 37.44 -4.29 -12.69
C GLU A 750 37.72 -4.84 -11.29
N SER A 751 38.99 -5.15 -10.98
CA SER A 751 39.37 -5.60 -9.65
C SER A 751 39.20 -4.51 -8.58
N LYS A 752 39.55 -3.27 -8.92
CA LYS A 752 39.35 -2.11 -8.02
C LYS A 752 37.86 -1.94 -7.72
N ASP A 753 37.02 -1.95 -8.75
CA ASP A 753 35.58 -1.77 -8.61
C ASP A 753 34.92 -2.93 -7.85
N PHE A 754 35.35 -4.16 -8.12
CA PHE A 754 34.91 -5.35 -7.38
C PHE A 754 35.20 -5.22 -5.88
N TYR A 755 36.45 -4.91 -5.50
CA TYR A 755 36.80 -4.79 -4.09
C TYR A 755 36.12 -3.59 -3.41
N GLN A 756 35.87 -2.48 -4.13
CA GLN A 756 35.08 -1.37 -3.59
C GLN A 756 33.63 -1.77 -3.30
N LYS A 757 32.97 -2.49 -4.24
CA LYS A 757 31.62 -3.04 -4.04
C LYS A 757 31.60 -4.06 -2.90
N LEU A 758 32.58 -4.97 -2.85
CA LEU A 758 32.69 -5.98 -1.79
C LEU A 758 32.89 -5.36 -0.41
N ILE A 759 33.74 -4.33 -0.29
CA ILE A 759 33.95 -3.59 0.96
C ILE A 759 32.66 -2.93 1.41
N HIS A 760 31.94 -2.26 0.52
CA HIS A 760 30.68 -1.63 0.86
C HIS A 760 29.67 -2.69 1.35
N GLN A 761 29.56 -3.80 0.63
CA GLN A 761 28.69 -4.91 1.00
C GLN A 761 29.03 -5.50 2.37
N GLN A 762 30.30 -5.83 2.60
CA GLN A 762 30.77 -6.37 3.88
C GLN A 762 30.59 -5.36 5.02
N THR A 763 30.77 -4.06 4.75
CA THR A 763 30.55 -2.99 5.74
C THR A 763 29.09 -2.93 6.17
N GLU A 764 28.15 -2.93 5.22
CA GLU A 764 26.71 -2.93 5.55
C GLU A 764 26.29 -4.22 6.24
N TYR A 765 26.85 -5.36 5.85
CA TYR A 765 26.58 -6.62 6.53
C TYR A 765 27.08 -6.64 7.97
N VAL A 766 28.32 -6.19 8.21
CA VAL A 766 28.88 -6.07 9.55
C VAL A 766 28.03 -5.13 10.41
N LYS A 767 27.54 -4.01 9.86
CA LYS A 767 26.59 -3.12 10.55
C LYS A 767 25.30 -3.85 10.91
N HIS A 768 24.68 -4.55 9.96
CA HIS A 768 23.45 -5.30 10.21
C HIS A 768 23.64 -6.39 11.26
N LEU A 769 24.73 -7.16 11.18
CA LEU A 769 25.09 -8.18 12.15
C LEU A 769 25.32 -7.56 13.55
N THR A 770 25.98 -6.41 13.62
CA THR A 770 26.16 -5.63 14.85
C THR A 770 24.81 -5.28 15.49
N TYR A 771 23.80 -4.90 14.69
CA TYR A 771 22.46 -4.64 15.17
C TYR A 771 21.74 -5.89 15.67
N VAL A 772 21.77 -6.99 14.90
CA VAL A 772 21.15 -8.27 15.30
C VAL A 772 21.75 -8.81 16.59
N ILE A 773 23.07 -8.74 16.75
CA ILE A 773 23.79 -9.17 17.97
C ILE A 773 23.39 -8.30 19.15
N SER A 774 23.43 -6.97 18.97
CA SER A 774 23.06 -6.04 20.02
C SER A 774 21.60 -6.27 20.44
N CYS A 775 20.71 -6.52 19.48
CA CYS A 775 19.29 -6.81 19.74
C CYS A 775 19.11 -8.12 20.53
N HIS A 776 19.74 -9.20 20.09
CA HIS A 776 19.73 -10.50 20.79
C HIS A 776 20.16 -10.33 22.24
N GLN A 777 21.23 -9.58 22.47
CA GLN A 777 21.75 -9.29 23.80
C GLN A 777 20.85 -8.38 24.63
N TRP A 778 20.22 -7.37 24.03
CA TRP A 778 19.29 -6.50 24.74
C TRP A 778 18.03 -7.27 25.14
N ILE A 779 17.43 -8.06 24.25
CA ILE A 779 16.22 -8.87 24.53
C ILE A 779 16.47 -9.86 25.67
N HIS A 780 17.63 -10.50 25.68
CA HIS A 780 17.99 -11.51 26.68
C HIS A 780 18.95 -10.99 27.75
N GLU A 781 18.96 -9.67 28.01
CA GLU A 781 19.88 -9.01 28.95
C GLU A 781 19.87 -9.70 30.34
N ASP A 782 18.69 -10.07 30.83
CA ASP A 782 18.52 -10.77 32.11
C ASP A 782 19.20 -12.16 32.13
N CYS A 783 19.29 -12.85 30.98
CA CYS A 783 19.98 -14.15 30.86
C CYS A 783 21.51 -14.00 30.93
N PHE A 784 22.04 -12.87 30.46
CA PHE A 784 23.49 -12.64 30.33
C PHE A 784 24.12 -12.00 31.56
N ILE A 785 23.36 -11.27 32.39
CA ILE A 785 23.84 -10.66 33.65
C ILE A 785 24.48 -11.69 34.59
N LEU A 786 24.06 -12.96 34.53
CA LEU A 786 24.57 -14.05 35.35
C LEU A 786 25.90 -14.66 34.86
N HIS A 787 26.38 -14.29 33.67
CA HIS A 787 27.60 -14.84 33.05
C HIS A 787 28.64 -13.74 32.76
N PRO A 788 29.64 -13.54 33.64
CA PRO A 788 30.63 -12.45 33.50
C PRO A 788 31.62 -12.60 32.33
N ASN A 789 31.64 -13.76 31.66
CA ASN A 789 32.57 -14.07 30.57
C ASN A 789 32.02 -13.74 29.17
N ILE A 790 30.83 -13.15 29.07
CA ILE A 790 30.22 -12.79 27.78
C ILE A 790 30.70 -11.40 27.36
N MET A 791 31.19 -11.27 26.12
CA MET A 791 31.57 -9.95 25.59
C MET A 791 30.35 -9.01 25.58
N PRO A 792 30.53 -7.73 25.97
CA PRO A 792 29.46 -6.75 25.96
C PRO A 792 28.91 -6.53 24.55
N PRO A 793 27.68 -6.02 24.41
CA PRO A 793 27.10 -5.74 23.11
C PRO A 793 27.95 -4.74 22.34
N PRO A 794 28.11 -4.94 21.02
CA PRO A 794 28.79 -3.98 20.16
C PRO A 794 28.22 -2.56 20.27
N ILE A 795 26.90 -2.46 20.47
CA ILE A 795 26.19 -1.21 20.78
C ILE A 795 25.68 -1.28 22.22
N PRO A 796 26.39 -0.67 23.19
CA PRO A 796 25.99 -0.69 24.59
C PRO A 796 24.77 0.20 24.84
N ARG A 797 23.65 -0.43 25.23
CA ARG A 797 22.38 0.24 25.59
C ARG A 797 22.58 1.37 26.60
N GLY A 798 23.35 1.10 27.67
CA GLY A 798 23.60 2.09 28.73
C GLY A 798 24.32 3.34 28.23
N THR A 799 25.25 3.20 27.28
CA THR A 799 25.95 4.35 26.66
C THR A 799 25.00 5.20 25.82
N LEU A 800 24.12 4.57 25.04
CA LEU A 800 23.09 5.28 24.27
C LEU A 800 22.13 6.04 25.19
N LEU A 801 21.68 5.45 26.28
CA LEU A 801 20.80 6.13 27.24
C LEU A 801 21.45 7.35 27.89
N LEU A 802 22.74 7.28 28.22
CA LEU A 802 23.49 8.43 28.72
C LEU A 802 23.64 9.53 27.65
N GLN A 803 23.84 9.14 26.39
CA GLN A 803 23.85 10.08 25.26
C GLN A 803 22.50 10.78 25.12
N PHE A 804 21.38 10.05 25.12
CA PHE A 804 20.05 10.64 25.05
C PHE A 804 19.78 11.61 26.21
N GLN A 805 20.20 11.28 27.44
CA GLN A 805 20.08 12.20 28.57
C GLN A 805 20.87 13.49 28.36
N SER A 806 22.09 13.38 27.81
CA SER A 806 22.90 14.55 27.47
C SER A 806 22.25 15.39 26.36
N PHE A 807 21.67 14.76 25.34
CA PHE A 807 20.97 15.45 24.26
C PHE A 807 19.74 16.20 24.79
N VAL A 808 18.92 15.58 25.64
CA VAL A 808 17.75 16.23 26.25
C VAL A 808 18.19 17.48 27.03
N GLN A 809 19.24 17.38 27.85
CA GLN A 809 19.76 18.52 28.61
C GLN A 809 20.30 19.63 27.69
N SER A 810 21.17 19.28 26.74
CA SER A 810 21.80 20.24 25.84
C SER A 810 20.79 20.91 24.90
N LEU A 811 19.91 20.14 24.24
CA LEU A 811 18.88 20.68 23.35
C LEU A 811 17.90 21.59 24.10
N SER A 812 17.48 21.21 25.32
CA SER A 812 16.63 22.07 26.15
C SER A 812 17.31 23.41 26.46
N SER A 813 18.60 23.37 26.81
CA SER A 813 19.37 24.58 27.12
C SER A 813 19.56 25.50 25.90
N TRP A 814 19.87 24.92 24.73
CA TRP A 814 20.06 25.66 23.49
C TRP A 814 18.75 26.21 22.94
N ASN A 815 17.65 25.45 23.04
CA ASN A 815 16.32 25.93 22.64
C ASN A 815 15.90 27.15 23.47
N ALA A 816 16.11 27.12 24.80
CA ALA A 816 15.82 28.28 25.66
C ALA A 816 16.69 29.49 25.31
N SER A 817 17.98 29.28 25.03
CA SER A 817 18.92 30.35 24.63
C SER A 817 18.53 30.98 23.27
N ILE A 818 18.29 30.14 22.26
CA ILE A 818 17.89 30.57 20.91
C ILE A 818 16.55 31.30 20.95
N GLN A 819 15.57 30.81 21.71
CA GLN A 819 14.27 31.48 21.85
C GLN A 819 14.42 32.89 22.44
N LYS A 820 15.34 33.08 23.40
CA LYS A 820 15.61 34.40 23.96
C LYS A 820 16.27 35.34 22.93
N ILE A 821 17.28 34.85 22.21
CA ILE A 821 17.99 35.64 21.18
C ILE A 821 17.05 36.01 20.02
N ASP A 822 16.23 35.05 19.55
CA ASP A 822 15.25 35.27 18.47
C ASP A 822 14.19 36.30 18.88
N GLU A 823 13.68 36.26 20.11
CA GLU A 823 12.73 37.28 20.59
C GLU A 823 13.35 38.68 20.59
N GLU A 824 14.58 38.84 21.11
CA GLU A 824 15.28 40.13 21.09
C GLU A 824 15.56 40.62 19.65
N LEU A 825 15.91 39.72 18.74
CA LEU A 825 16.16 40.04 17.33
C LEU A 825 14.87 40.43 16.59
N ARG A 826 13.76 39.73 16.82
CA ARG A 826 12.44 40.08 16.26
C ARG A 826 11.98 41.47 16.69
N GLN A 827 12.21 41.84 17.95
CA GLN A 827 11.91 43.20 18.41
C GLN A 827 12.71 44.25 17.63
N ASN A 828 14.01 44.01 17.40
CA ASN A 828 14.85 44.91 16.61
C ASN A 828 14.42 44.97 15.13
N THR A 829 14.12 43.82 14.51
CA THR A 829 13.62 43.73 13.14
C THR A 829 12.30 44.48 12.98
N LEU A 830 11.37 44.39 13.95
CA LEU A 830 10.11 45.15 13.93
C LEU A 830 10.35 46.66 14.01
N VAL A 831 11.27 47.12 14.85
CA VAL A 831 11.63 48.55 14.94
C VAL A 831 12.23 49.05 13.62
N ILE A 832 13.12 48.28 13.01
CA ILE A 832 13.74 48.62 11.72
C ILE A 832 12.68 48.62 10.61
N PHE A 833 11.80 47.62 10.57
CA PHE A 833 10.73 47.50 9.59
C PHE A 833 9.75 48.68 9.64
N GLN A 834 9.31 49.09 10.84
CA GLN A 834 8.43 50.27 11.01
C GLN A 834 9.09 51.54 10.49
N ARG A 835 10.40 51.72 10.76
CA ARG A 835 11.17 52.88 10.27
C ARG A 835 11.32 52.87 8.76
N LEU A 836 11.66 51.72 8.17
CA LEU A 836 11.73 51.57 6.72
C LEU A 836 10.39 51.85 6.05
N LYS A 837 9.27 51.42 6.66
CA LYS A 837 7.92 51.70 6.17
C LYS A 837 7.58 53.19 6.19
N TRP A 838 7.95 53.90 7.26
CA TRP A 838 7.80 55.36 7.32
C TRP A 838 8.67 56.06 6.28
N ALA A 839 9.93 55.63 6.12
CA ALA A 839 10.85 56.21 5.15
C ALA A 839 10.41 55.93 3.71
N ALA A 840 9.90 54.73 3.41
CA ALA A 840 9.36 54.35 2.11
C ALA A 840 8.09 55.13 1.73
N GLY A 841 7.26 55.46 2.72
CA GLY A 841 6.11 56.36 2.53
C GLY A 841 6.51 57.80 2.16
N ALA A 842 7.69 58.25 2.58
CA ALA A 842 8.24 59.56 2.25
C ALA A 842 9.14 59.56 1.01
N ASN A 843 9.84 58.44 0.73
CA ASN A 843 10.74 58.25 -0.40
C ASN A 843 10.53 56.86 -1.05
N PRO A 844 9.86 56.80 -2.21
CA PRO A 844 9.57 55.54 -2.90
C PRO A 844 10.80 54.71 -3.30
N MET A 845 12.00 55.30 -3.37
CA MET A 845 13.25 54.60 -3.69
C MET A 845 13.68 53.59 -2.62
N ILE A 846 13.14 53.70 -1.40
CA ILE A 846 13.45 52.81 -0.26
C ILE A 846 12.56 51.55 -0.29
N ASN A 847 11.51 51.50 -1.12
CA ASN A 847 10.61 50.33 -1.20
C ASN A 847 11.34 49.04 -1.60
N GLU A 848 12.34 49.11 -2.47
CA GLU A 848 13.12 47.95 -2.88
C GLU A 848 13.94 47.39 -1.71
N MET A 849 14.58 48.28 -0.93
CA MET A 849 15.30 47.91 0.30
C MET A 849 14.36 47.31 1.35
N LEU A 850 13.16 47.89 1.54
CA LEU A 850 12.14 47.38 2.47
C LEU A 850 11.69 45.97 2.07
N ASN A 851 11.37 45.75 0.79
CA ASN A 851 10.94 44.45 0.28
C ASN A 851 12.04 43.39 0.39
N ASN A 852 13.29 43.76 0.09
CA ASN A 852 14.43 42.85 0.19
C ASN A 852 14.74 42.48 1.65
N PHE A 853 14.68 43.46 2.57
CA PHE A 853 14.83 43.21 4.00
C PHE A 853 13.73 42.30 4.54
N GLU A 854 12.48 42.54 4.16
CA GLU A 854 11.34 41.70 4.56
C GLU A 854 11.44 40.27 4.01
N ALA A 855 11.89 40.11 2.75
CA ALA A 855 12.05 38.81 2.12
C ALA A 855 13.13 37.98 2.83
N ILE A 856 14.32 38.55 3.06
CA ILE A 856 15.44 37.83 3.69
C ILE A 856 15.14 37.53 5.16
N SER A 857 14.48 38.44 5.87
CA SER A 857 14.10 38.21 7.27
C SER A 857 13.05 37.11 7.40
N ARG A 858 12.07 37.07 6.49
CA ARG A 858 11.11 35.97 6.41
C ARG A 858 11.78 34.64 6.08
N GLU A 859 12.74 34.62 5.15
CA GLU A 859 13.48 33.41 4.78
C GLU A 859 14.25 32.84 5.98
N LYS A 860 14.97 33.68 6.73
CA LYS A 860 15.68 33.27 7.94
C LYS A 860 14.75 32.79 9.06
N GLN A 861 13.59 33.41 9.20
CA GLN A 861 12.59 32.95 10.16
C GLN A 861 12.08 31.54 9.81
N LEU A 862 11.82 31.27 8.53
CA LEU A 862 11.43 29.94 8.05
C LEU A 862 12.52 28.89 8.28
N GLU A 863 13.80 29.23 8.07
CA GLU A 863 14.93 28.35 8.37
C GLU A 863 15.01 28.01 9.87
N LEU A 864 14.81 29.02 10.73
CA LEU A 864 14.78 28.80 12.18
C LEU A 864 13.60 27.94 12.62
N GLU A 865 12.42 28.14 12.04
CA GLU A 865 11.23 27.30 12.28
C GLU A 865 11.47 25.85 11.85
N HIS A 866 12.13 25.63 10.71
CA HIS A 866 12.53 24.31 10.25
C HIS A 866 13.53 23.64 11.20
N SER A 867 14.54 24.37 11.65
CA SER A 867 15.51 23.91 12.65
C SER A 867 14.84 23.58 13.99
N ASN A 868 13.87 24.39 14.43
CA ASN A 868 13.10 24.17 15.66
C ASN A 868 12.25 22.89 15.59
N LYS A 869 11.68 22.59 14.42
CA LYS A 869 10.92 21.35 14.18
C LYS A 869 11.78 20.11 14.44
N TYR A 870 12.99 20.04 13.87
CA TYR A 870 13.91 18.92 14.09
C TYR A 870 14.45 18.83 15.51
N ALA A 871 14.73 19.98 16.14
CA ALA A 871 15.09 20.02 17.56
C ALA A 871 13.96 19.43 18.43
N GLY A 872 12.70 19.73 18.11
CA GLY A 872 11.52 19.19 18.76
C GLY A 872 11.41 17.68 18.61
N TYR A 873 11.58 17.14 17.40
CA TYR A 873 11.57 15.69 17.16
C TYR A 873 12.70 14.98 17.89
N ALA A 874 13.94 15.48 17.80
CA ALA A 874 15.08 14.89 18.50
C ALA A 874 14.86 14.85 20.02
N LEU A 875 14.31 15.92 20.60
CA LEU A 875 13.98 15.99 22.02
C LEU A 875 12.88 15.00 22.40
N ASN A 876 11.76 15.00 21.67
CA ASN A 876 10.61 14.14 21.96
C ASN A 876 10.97 12.66 21.86
N TYR A 877 11.66 12.24 20.81
CA TYR A 877 12.09 10.85 20.66
C TYR A 877 13.12 10.44 21.69
N SER A 878 14.09 11.31 22.02
CA SER A 878 15.05 11.03 23.10
C SER A 878 14.34 10.81 24.44
N ILE A 879 13.33 11.62 24.76
CA ILE A 879 12.53 11.47 25.98
C ILE A 879 11.69 10.19 25.95
N ALA A 880 11.03 9.90 24.82
CA ALA A 880 10.22 8.70 24.65
C ALA A 880 11.06 7.42 24.84
N ILE A 881 12.23 7.35 24.19
CA ILE A 881 13.18 6.24 24.32
C ILE A 881 13.63 6.07 25.77
N ILE A 882 14.03 7.15 26.45
CA ILE A 882 14.46 7.08 27.85
C ILE A 882 13.32 6.58 28.74
N ASN A 883 12.11 7.12 28.61
CA ASN A 883 10.98 6.74 29.46
C ASN A 883 10.60 5.27 29.28
N TYR A 884 10.62 4.78 28.04
CA TYR A 884 10.38 3.37 27.74
C TYR A 884 11.48 2.47 28.33
N GLU A 885 12.74 2.74 28.01
CA GLU A 885 13.88 1.90 28.42
C GLU A 885 14.12 1.88 29.93
N MET A 886 13.81 2.97 30.64
CA MET A 886 13.91 3.01 32.10
C MET A 886 12.92 2.08 32.80
N LEU A 887 11.88 1.58 32.12
CA LEU A 887 10.87 0.68 32.70
C LEU A 887 10.93 -0.75 32.10
N ARG A 888 11.93 -1.06 31.28
CA ARG A 888 12.05 -2.33 30.55
C ARG A 888 12.40 -3.51 31.45
N ASN A 889 13.51 -3.42 32.20
CA ASN A 889 13.95 -4.44 33.16
C ASN A 889 13.87 -3.89 34.59
N LYS A 890 14.41 -4.58 35.60
CA LYS A 890 14.49 -4.11 37.00
C LYS A 890 15.52 -2.98 37.19
N THR A 891 15.37 -1.90 36.44
CA THR A 891 16.16 -0.68 36.69
C THR A 891 15.72 -0.05 38.02
N PRO A 892 16.54 0.84 38.62
CA PRO A 892 16.14 1.56 39.83
C PRO A 892 14.81 2.31 39.68
N LYS A 893 14.53 2.88 38.49
CA LYS A 893 13.29 3.61 38.23
C LYS A 893 12.10 2.67 38.01
N ALA A 894 12.33 1.50 37.42
CA ALA A 894 11.32 0.45 37.33
C ALA A 894 10.91 -0.03 38.73
N ILE A 895 11.87 -0.32 39.61
CA ILE A 895 11.58 -0.77 40.98
C ILE A 895 10.73 0.27 41.73
N ILE A 896 11.05 1.56 41.62
CA ILE A 896 10.26 2.63 42.24
C ILE A 896 8.82 2.64 41.67
N SER A 897 8.67 2.55 40.34
CA SER A 897 7.35 2.53 39.71
C SER A 897 6.54 1.26 40.04
N ASP A 898 7.22 0.13 40.17
CA ASP A 898 6.66 -1.16 40.62
C ASP A 898 6.14 -1.04 42.06
N GLU A 899 6.92 -0.42 42.97
CA GLU A 899 6.50 -0.13 44.34
C GLU A 899 5.30 0.83 44.37
N GLU A 900 5.35 1.94 43.61
CA GLU A 900 4.23 2.87 43.48
C GLU A 900 2.94 2.16 43.04
N PHE A 901 3.00 1.34 41.99
CA PHE A 901 1.85 0.57 41.50
C PHE A 901 1.32 -0.41 42.56
N LEU A 902 2.19 -1.16 43.22
CA LEU A 902 1.80 -2.11 44.28
C LEU A 902 1.19 -1.40 45.49
N THR A 903 1.70 -0.21 45.86
CA THR A 903 1.07 0.58 46.94
C THR A 903 -0.31 1.08 46.55
N LEU A 904 -0.51 1.55 45.31
CA LEU A 904 -1.81 1.95 44.78
C LEU A 904 -2.81 0.78 44.75
N LEU A 905 -2.35 -0.41 44.34
CA LEU A 905 -3.15 -1.63 44.36
C LEU A 905 -3.61 -1.99 45.79
N GLN A 906 -2.69 -1.95 46.76
CA GLN A 906 -3.03 -2.21 48.17
C GLN A 906 -3.98 -1.16 48.74
N GLN A 907 -3.77 0.12 48.42
CA GLN A 907 -4.68 1.19 48.83
C GLN A 907 -6.08 1.00 48.23
N TRP A 908 -6.17 0.62 46.96
CA TRP A 908 -7.44 0.30 46.30
C TRP A 908 -8.17 -0.87 46.97
N GLU A 909 -7.45 -1.96 47.27
CA GLU A 909 -8.01 -3.11 47.99
C GLU A 909 -8.57 -2.68 49.36
N ASN A 910 -7.78 -1.96 50.16
CA ASN A 910 -8.16 -1.51 51.50
C ASN A 910 -9.36 -0.57 51.48
N VAL A 911 -9.39 0.36 50.53
CA VAL A 911 -10.46 1.35 50.43
C VAL A 911 -11.76 0.70 49.96
N CYS A 912 -11.71 -0.26 49.03
CA CYS A 912 -12.86 -1.06 48.62
C CYS A 912 -13.44 -1.90 49.77
N ILE A 913 -12.59 -2.49 50.61
CA ILE A 913 -13.02 -3.22 51.81
C ILE A 913 -13.70 -2.27 52.80
N SER A 914 -13.11 -1.09 53.02
CA SER A 914 -13.63 -0.11 53.96
C SER A 914 -14.96 0.50 53.52
N GLU A 915 -15.19 0.69 52.22
CA GLU A 915 -16.47 1.15 51.67
C GLU A 915 -17.56 0.11 51.89
N ARG A 916 -17.29 -1.18 51.60
CA ARG A 916 -18.26 -2.26 51.83
C ARG A 916 -18.65 -2.41 53.30
N ALA A 917 -17.71 -2.20 54.22
CA ALA A 917 -18.00 -2.26 55.65
C ALA A 917 -19.00 -1.17 56.11
N VAL A 918 -19.02 -0.02 55.43
CA VAL A 918 -19.86 1.14 55.78
C VAL A 918 -21.10 1.25 54.87
N ALA A 919 -21.18 0.48 53.78
CA ALA A 919 -22.28 0.50 52.81
C ALA A 919 -23.67 0.21 53.41
N HIS A 920 -23.75 -0.49 54.54
CA HIS A 920 -25.03 -0.77 55.23
C HIS A 920 -25.42 0.30 56.26
N THR A 921 -24.55 1.29 56.52
CA THR A 921 -24.76 2.26 57.62
C THR A 921 -25.59 3.46 57.24
N VAL A 922 -25.73 3.78 55.94
CA VAL A 922 -26.56 4.87 55.44
C VAL A 922 -27.38 4.34 54.28
N ASN A 923 -28.70 4.48 54.36
CA ASN A 923 -29.58 4.13 53.26
C ASN A 923 -29.52 5.23 52.17
N PRO A 924 -29.57 4.93 50.87
CA PRO A 924 -29.65 5.94 49.80
C PRO A 924 -30.70 7.05 50.01
N ILE A 925 -31.82 6.76 50.69
CA ILE A 925 -32.82 7.78 51.07
C ILE A 925 -32.26 8.77 52.09
N GLU A 926 -31.53 8.27 53.09
CA GLU A 926 -30.87 9.05 54.13
C GLU A 926 -29.68 9.84 53.57
N GLU A 927 -28.87 9.24 52.69
CA GLU A 927 -27.79 9.93 51.95
C GLU A 927 -28.35 11.12 51.17
N GLY A 928 -29.45 10.93 50.43
CA GLY A 928 -30.07 12.01 49.69
C GLY A 928 -30.69 13.11 50.56
N LEU A 929 -31.09 12.82 51.81
CA LEU A 929 -31.57 13.85 52.76
C LEU A 929 -30.42 14.75 53.23
N VAL A 930 -29.24 14.17 53.50
CA VAL A 930 -28.07 14.94 53.93
C VAL A 930 -27.43 15.72 52.78
N GLU A 931 -27.47 15.20 51.55
CA GLU A 931 -27.06 15.95 50.36
C GLU A 931 -27.96 17.17 50.08
N LEU A 932 -29.24 17.09 50.47
CA LEU A 932 -30.22 18.15 50.29
C LEU A 932 -30.04 19.28 51.31
N LEU A 933 -29.84 18.93 52.59
CA LEU A 933 -29.51 19.89 53.66
C LEU A 933 -28.80 19.17 54.83
N ASP A 934 -27.55 19.51 55.10
CA ASP A 934 -26.80 18.95 56.24
C ASP A 934 -27.42 19.42 57.57
N PRO A 935 -27.82 18.52 58.49
CA PRO A 935 -28.41 18.92 59.76
C PRO A 935 -27.50 19.65 60.75
N GLU A 936 -26.17 19.69 60.53
CA GLU A 936 -25.18 20.35 61.41
C GLU A 936 -25.43 20.14 62.93
N GLY A 937 -25.79 18.90 63.33
CA GLY A 937 -26.14 18.58 64.72
C GLY A 937 -27.31 17.59 64.85
N PRO A 938 -27.97 17.53 66.03
CA PRO A 938 -29.20 16.77 66.20
C PRO A 938 -30.35 17.45 65.43
N ILE A 939 -31.21 16.65 64.80
CA ILE A 939 -32.33 17.16 64.00
C ILE A 939 -33.27 17.99 64.88
N ASN A 940 -33.50 19.25 64.49
CA ASN A 940 -34.39 20.19 65.17
C ASN A 940 -35.58 20.58 64.26
N LEU A 941 -36.61 21.21 64.83
CA LEU A 941 -37.83 21.59 64.10
C LEU A 941 -37.54 22.52 62.91
N ASN A 942 -36.56 23.41 63.04
CA ASN A 942 -36.18 24.33 61.97
C ASN A 942 -35.53 23.62 60.77
N TRP A 943 -34.71 22.59 61.01
CA TRP A 943 -34.14 21.76 59.94
C TRP A 943 -35.23 21.01 59.20
N ILE A 944 -36.20 20.44 59.94
CA ILE A 944 -37.34 19.74 59.36
C ILE A 944 -38.16 20.68 58.47
N GLU A 945 -38.57 21.86 58.96
CA GLU A 945 -39.36 22.81 58.15
C GLU A 945 -38.64 23.22 56.86
N ASN A 946 -37.32 23.47 56.92
CA ASN A 946 -36.52 23.83 55.75
C ASN A 946 -36.38 22.67 54.77
N VAL A 947 -36.11 21.45 55.25
CA VAL A 947 -36.01 20.25 54.39
C VAL A 947 -37.36 19.90 53.77
N THR A 948 -38.46 20.02 54.51
CA THR A 948 -39.82 19.81 53.99
C THR A 948 -40.12 20.80 52.86
N SER A 949 -39.81 22.10 53.04
CA SER A 949 -39.99 23.11 51.99
C SER A 949 -39.12 22.84 50.75
N LEU A 950 -37.85 22.49 50.94
CA LEU A 950 -36.92 22.18 49.84
C LEU A 950 -37.36 20.93 49.06
N ILE A 951 -37.79 19.87 49.75
CA ILE A 951 -38.30 18.66 49.10
C ILE A 951 -39.60 18.97 48.35
N ASP A 952 -40.51 19.77 48.91
CA ASP A 952 -41.75 20.18 48.23
C ASP A 952 -41.47 21.00 46.96
N ASP A 953 -40.52 21.94 46.98
CA ASP A 953 -40.08 22.68 45.79
C ASP A 953 -39.44 21.77 44.74
N MET A 954 -38.59 20.83 45.16
CA MET A 954 -37.99 19.84 44.26
C MET A 954 -39.01 18.86 43.69
N ILE A 955 -40.02 18.48 44.47
CA ILE A 955 -41.16 17.69 44.00
C ILE A 955 -41.89 18.46 42.91
N ASN A 956 -42.16 19.76 43.10
CA ASN A 956 -42.80 20.60 42.08
C ASN A 956 -41.95 20.72 40.80
N GLN A 957 -40.62 20.87 40.94
CA GLN A 957 -39.71 20.90 39.80
C GLN A 957 -39.71 19.56 39.04
N VAL A 958 -39.62 18.42 39.74
CA VAL A 958 -39.65 17.10 39.12
C VAL A 958 -40.99 16.85 38.41
N HIS A 959 -42.11 17.32 38.94
CA HIS A 959 -43.40 17.25 38.24
C HIS A 959 -43.38 18.03 36.92
N ASN A 960 -42.87 19.26 36.93
CA ASN A 960 -42.74 20.06 35.70
C ASN A 960 -41.78 19.40 34.67
N GLU A 961 -40.71 18.77 35.14
CA GLU A 961 -39.76 18.04 34.28
C GLU A 961 -40.37 16.75 33.71
N ILE A 962 -41.19 16.02 34.50
CA ILE A 962 -41.97 14.87 34.03
C ILE A 962 -42.92 15.31 32.92
N ASP A 963 -43.72 16.37 33.14
CA ASP A 963 -44.67 16.89 32.14
C ASP A 963 -43.97 17.31 30.83
N SER A 964 -42.77 17.90 30.94
CA SER A 964 -41.97 18.30 29.78
C SER A 964 -41.40 17.08 29.03
N ASN A 965 -40.91 16.08 29.76
CA ASN A 965 -40.32 14.88 29.17
C ASN A 965 -41.38 13.92 28.58
N GLU A 966 -42.59 13.88 29.15
CA GLU A 966 -43.75 13.21 28.56
C GLU A 966 -44.09 13.78 27.18
N LYS A 967 -44.08 15.11 27.02
CA LYS A 967 -44.29 15.76 25.71
C LYS A 967 -43.20 15.38 24.70
N ARG A 968 -41.94 15.31 25.13
CA ARG A 968 -40.82 14.86 24.27
C ARG A 968 -40.96 13.40 23.88
N LEU A 969 -41.38 12.53 24.78
CA LEU A 969 -41.62 11.12 24.52
C LEU A 969 -42.68 10.92 23.44
N VAL A 970 -43.80 11.63 23.54
CA VAL A 970 -44.87 11.60 22.52
C VAL A 970 -44.32 12.09 21.17
N SER A 971 -43.60 13.21 21.14
CA SER A 971 -43.02 13.74 19.90
C SER A 971 -42.00 12.78 19.25
N ALA A 972 -41.15 12.14 20.05
CA ALA A 972 -40.17 11.17 19.54
C ALA A 972 -40.87 9.91 18.99
N GLN A 973 -41.96 9.48 19.64
CA GLN A 973 -42.77 8.37 19.15
C GLN A 973 -43.47 8.69 17.83
N ASP A 974 -44.02 9.90 17.68
CA ASP A 974 -44.63 10.36 16.43
C ASP A 974 -43.60 10.44 15.28
N ASN A 975 -42.39 10.94 15.55
CA ASN A 975 -41.30 10.98 14.58
C ASN A 975 -40.85 9.57 14.16
N LEU A 976 -40.78 8.63 15.10
CA LEU A 976 -40.46 7.24 14.80
C LEU A 976 -41.54 6.58 13.92
N HIS A 977 -42.83 6.84 14.18
CA HIS A 977 -43.92 6.39 13.32
C HIS A 977 -43.79 6.95 11.89
N LEU A 978 -43.52 8.25 11.74
CA LEU A 978 -43.29 8.88 10.45
C LEU A 978 -42.11 8.26 9.70
N SER A 979 -41.01 8.01 10.41
CA SER A 979 -39.82 7.37 9.84
C SER A 979 -40.10 5.94 9.38
N ALA A 980 -40.85 5.15 10.16
CA ALA A 980 -41.28 3.81 9.74
C ALA A 980 -42.16 3.85 8.47
N HIS A 981 -43.09 4.80 8.36
CA HIS A 981 -43.87 4.99 7.14
C HIS A 981 -43.01 5.35 5.92
N LYS A 982 -41.97 6.17 6.11
CA LYS A 982 -41.00 6.51 5.06
C LYS A 982 -40.15 5.30 4.67
N LEU A 983 -39.68 4.51 5.64
CA LEU A 983 -38.96 3.26 5.38
C LEU A 983 -39.81 2.28 4.55
N ARG A 984 -41.09 2.13 4.87
CA ARG A 984 -42.01 1.31 4.05
C ARG A 984 -42.10 1.80 2.60
N THR A 985 -42.07 3.11 2.39
CA THR A 985 -42.10 3.70 1.04
C THR A 985 -40.80 3.39 0.28
N LEU A 986 -39.64 3.51 0.94
CA LEU A 986 -38.35 3.10 0.36
C LEU A 986 -38.27 1.59 0.11
N MET A 987 -38.94 0.78 0.92
CA MET A 987 -39.02 -0.66 0.71
C MET A 987 -39.90 -1.00 -0.51
N THR A 988 -40.95 -0.22 -0.77
CA THR A 988 -41.73 -0.37 -2.03
C THR A 988 -40.92 0.01 -3.27
N THR A 989 -40.06 1.03 -3.20
CA THR A 989 -39.16 1.36 -4.32
C THR A 989 -38.07 0.29 -4.48
N HIS A 990 -37.50 -0.21 -3.39
CA HIS A 990 -36.57 -1.33 -3.40
C HIS A 990 -37.16 -2.57 -4.07
N HIS A 991 -38.40 -2.94 -3.71
CA HIS A 991 -39.09 -4.06 -4.33
C HIS A 991 -39.32 -3.83 -5.82
N ARG A 992 -39.66 -2.61 -6.24
CA ARG A 992 -39.79 -2.25 -7.66
C ARG A 992 -38.49 -2.46 -8.42
N ILE A 993 -37.35 -1.99 -7.89
CA ILE A 993 -36.02 -2.11 -8.53
C ILE A 993 -35.56 -3.59 -8.53
N SER A 994 -35.74 -4.30 -7.42
CA SER A 994 -35.27 -5.69 -7.26
C SER A 994 -36.05 -6.72 -8.09
N THR A 995 -37.33 -6.50 -8.37
CA THR A 995 -38.22 -7.55 -8.91
C THR A 995 -37.73 -8.09 -10.25
N ASP A 996 -37.31 -7.21 -11.16
CA ASP A 996 -36.87 -7.61 -12.50
C ASP A 996 -35.55 -8.39 -12.46
N ILE A 997 -34.57 -7.91 -11.68
CA ILE A 997 -33.26 -8.55 -11.48
C ILE A 997 -33.41 -9.90 -10.80
N ARG A 998 -34.21 -9.97 -9.74
CA ARG A 998 -34.48 -11.20 -8.99
C ARG A 998 -35.09 -12.28 -9.86
N ASN A 999 -35.99 -11.90 -10.78
CA ASN A 999 -36.59 -12.85 -11.72
C ASN A 999 -35.56 -13.37 -12.74
N MET A 1000 -34.65 -12.51 -13.23
CA MET A 1000 -33.56 -12.91 -14.12
C MET A 1000 -32.52 -13.81 -13.43
N LEU A 1001 -32.09 -13.46 -12.20
CA LEU A 1001 -31.18 -14.26 -11.39
C LEU A 1001 -31.78 -15.63 -11.01
N LYS A 1002 -33.08 -15.70 -10.70
CA LYS A 1002 -33.80 -16.97 -10.51
C LYS A 1002 -33.88 -17.81 -11.78
N SER A 1003 -33.97 -17.16 -12.94
CA SER A 1003 -33.90 -17.82 -14.25
C SER A 1003 -32.53 -18.48 -14.44
N ILE A 1004 -31.44 -17.79 -14.10
CA ILE A 1004 -30.07 -18.31 -14.14
C ILE A 1004 -29.89 -19.51 -13.20
N LEU A 1005 -30.38 -19.43 -11.95
CA LEU A 1005 -30.38 -20.55 -10.99
C LEU A 1005 -31.07 -21.81 -11.51
N LYS A 1006 -32.08 -21.66 -12.37
CA LYS A 1006 -32.82 -22.77 -12.97
C LYS A 1006 -32.07 -23.43 -14.13
N TYR A 1007 -31.13 -22.72 -14.76
CA TYR A 1007 -30.32 -23.25 -15.86
C TYR A 1007 -29.00 -23.88 -15.40
N ASP A 1008 -28.54 -23.58 -14.19
CA ASP A 1008 -27.24 -23.99 -13.66
C ASP A 1008 -27.38 -24.69 -12.29
N GLU A 1009 -28.09 -25.82 -12.23
CA GLU A 1009 -28.48 -26.46 -10.96
C GLU A 1009 -27.33 -27.11 -10.15
N GLY A 1010 -26.07 -27.03 -10.59
CA GLY A 1010 -24.94 -27.72 -9.92
C GLY A 1010 -23.56 -27.03 -9.99
N GLY A 1011 -23.47 -25.78 -10.44
CA GLY A 1011 -22.21 -25.01 -10.48
C GLY A 1011 -21.95 -24.22 -9.18
N SER A 1012 -20.69 -23.87 -8.91
CA SER A 1012 -20.30 -23.03 -7.75
C SER A 1012 -21.02 -21.67 -7.73
N SER A 1013 -21.27 -21.08 -8.90
CA SER A 1013 -22.05 -19.84 -9.06
C SER A 1013 -23.51 -19.98 -8.58
N SER A 1014 -24.08 -21.18 -8.62
CA SER A 1014 -25.45 -21.46 -8.15
C SER A 1014 -25.56 -21.57 -6.63
N GLU A 1015 -24.49 -22.00 -5.96
CA GLU A 1015 -24.42 -22.08 -4.50
C GLU A 1015 -24.28 -20.68 -3.90
N MET A 1016 -23.42 -19.86 -4.49
CA MET A 1016 -23.27 -18.44 -4.17
C MET A 1016 -24.58 -17.64 -4.33
N LEU A 1017 -25.30 -17.84 -5.45
CA LEU A 1017 -26.61 -17.22 -5.66
C LEU A 1017 -27.66 -17.69 -4.64
N ARG A 1018 -27.62 -18.95 -4.21
CA ARG A 1018 -28.53 -19.48 -3.17
C ARG A 1018 -28.24 -18.86 -1.81
N GLU A 1019 -26.97 -18.73 -1.44
CA GLU A 1019 -26.54 -18.07 -0.21
C GLU A 1019 -26.96 -16.59 -0.20
N TYR A 1020 -26.71 -15.88 -1.30
CA TYR A 1020 -27.16 -14.49 -1.49
C TYR A 1020 -28.68 -14.35 -1.33
N PHE A 1021 -29.49 -15.20 -1.98
CA PHE A 1021 -30.94 -15.13 -1.84
C PHE A 1021 -31.43 -15.43 -0.42
N ALA A 1022 -30.73 -16.28 0.32
CA ALA A 1022 -31.05 -16.53 1.73
C ALA A 1022 -30.76 -15.29 2.58
N LYS A 1023 -29.55 -14.70 2.46
CA LYS A 1023 -29.16 -13.46 3.15
C LYS A 1023 -30.10 -12.30 2.80
N TYR A 1024 -30.33 -12.08 1.51
CA TYR A 1024 -31.23 -11.05 0.98
C TYR A 1024 -32.65 -11.22 1.51
N LYS A 1025 -33.18 -12.45 1.54
CA LYS A 1025 -34.52 -12.71 2.08
C LYS A 1025 -34.61 -12.36 3.57
N THR A 1026 -33.64 -12.79 4.37
CA THR A 1026 -33.63 -12.48 5.82
C THR A 1026 -33.57 -10.98 6.07
N TYR A 1027 -32.76 -10.24 5.32
CA TYR A 1027 -32.69 -8.78 5.43
C TYR A 1027 -34.02 -8.10 5.09
N ILE A 1028 -34.64 -8.47 3.96
CA ILE A 1028 -35.91 -7.89 3.52
C ILE A 1028 -37.04 -8.20 4.50
N ASP A 1029 -37.08 -9.42 5.03
CA ASP A 1029 -38.07 -9.81 6.04
C ASP A 1029 -37.86 -8.98 7.32
N ASN A 1030 -36.60 -8.81 7.78
CA ASN A 1030 -36.28 -7.97 8.95
C ASN A 1030 -36.69 -6.50 8.75
N VAL A 1031 -36.36 -5.89 7.60
CA VAL A 1031 -36.66 -4.48 7.32
C VAL A 1031 -38.17 -4.24 7.17
N ASN A 1032 -38.92 -5.20 6.62
CA ASN A 1032 -40.37 -5.11 6.54
C ASN A 1032 -41.05 -5.28 7.91
N GLU A 1033 -40.51 -6.15 8.77
CA GLU A 1033 -41.03 -6.37 10.12
C GLU A 1033 -40.92 -5.10 10.99
N LEU A 1034 -39.86 -4.29 10.78
CA LEU A 1034 -39.68 -3.01 11.49
C LEU A 1034 -40.89 -2.08 11.38
N HIS A 1035 -41.53 -2.00 10.21
CA HIS A 1035 -42.74 -1.18 10.03
C HIS A 1035 -43.88 -1.64 10.95
N GLY A 1036 -44.14 -2.95 10.98
CA GLY A 1036 -45.19 -3.53 11.80
C GLY A 1036 -44.91 -3.43 13.29
N ASN A 1037 -43.65 -3.68 13.69
CA ASN A 1037 -43.23 -3.64 15.09
C ASN A 1037 -43.28 -2.22 15.66
N VAL A 1038 -42.88 -1.21 14.89
CA VAL A 1038 -42.96 0.20 15.31
C VAL A 1038 -44.41 0.67 15.49
N LEU A 1039 -45.34 0.19 14.66
CA LEU A 1039 -46.77 0.55 14.72
C LEU A 1039 -47.60 -0.37 15.62
N SER A 1040 -46.95 -1.25 16.38
CA SER A 1040 -47.63 -2.14 17.32
C SER A 1040 -48.40 -1.33 18.37
N LYS A 1041 -49.60 -1.79 18.72
CA LYS A 1041 -50.39 -1.21 19.81
C LYS A 1041 -49.73 -1.44 21.18
N ASP A 1042 -48.91 -2.47 21.30
CA ASP A 1042 -48.17 -2.83 22.52
C ASP A 1042 -46.68 -2.44 22.38
N PHE A 1043 -46.39 -1.15 22.31
CA PHE A 1043 -45.03 -0.62 22.11
C PHE A 1043 -44.19 -0.59 23.41
N THR A 1044 -43.92 -1.77 23.97
CA THR A 1044 -43.19 -1.96 25.24
C THR A 1044 -41.68 -1.69 25.13
N ASP A 1045 -40.98 -1.54 26.25
CA ASP A 1045 -39.52 -1.35 26.27
C ASP A 1045 -38.75 -2.56 25.72
N THR A 1046 -39.31 -3.76 25.90
CA THR A 1046 -38.75 -4.98 25.30
C THR A 1046 -38.85 -4.93 23.78
N LEU A 1047 -39.97 -4.43 23.24
CA LEU A 1047 -40.16 -4.27 21.81
C LEU A 1047 -39.26 -3.15 21.25
N VAL A 1048 -39.06 -2.05 21.96
CA VAL A 1048 -38.11 -0.98 21.57
C VAL A 1048 -36.69 -1.51 21.46
N LYS A 1049 -36.24 -2.32 22.43
CA LYS A 1049 -34.91 -2.97 22.37
C LYS A 1049 -34.80 -3.93 21.20
N GLN A 1050 -35.82 -4.76 20.98
CA GLN A 1050 -35.86 -5.68 19.84
C GLN A 1050 -35.79 -4.94 18.51
N ILE A 1051 -36.55 -3.85 18.36
CA ILE A 1051 -36.53 -3.01 17.15
C ILE A 1051 -35.15 -2.35 16.99
N SER A 1052 -34.54 -1.86 18.07
CA SER A 1052 -33.18 -1.28 18.02
C SER A 1052 -32.15 -2.31 17.54
N GLU A 1053 -32.19 -3.54 18.06
CA GLU A 1053 -31.33 -4.63 17.60
C GLU A 1053 -31.63 -5.01 16.14
N GLN A 1054 -32.91 -5.03 15.74
CA GLN A 1054 -33.31 -5.28 14.36
C GLN A 1054 -32.76 -4.20 13.40
N VAL A 1055 -32.79 -2.92 13.81
CA VAL A 1055 -32.22 -1.80 13.05
C VAL A 1055 -30.69 -1.92 12.95
N GLU A 1056 -29.99 -2.25 14.04
CA GLU A 1056 -28.53 -2.41 14.03
C GLU A 1056 -28.07 -3.60 13.17
N ARG A 1057 -28.76 -4.74 13.26
CA ARG A 1057 -28.50 -5.89 12.38
C ARG A 1057 -28.77 -5.55 10.92
N SER A 1058 -29.81 -4.76 10.65
CA SER A 1058 -30.13 -4.32 9.29
C SER A 1058 -29.07 -3.35 8.75
N LEU A 1059 -28.60 -2.40 9.57
CA LEU A 1059 -27.53 -1.46 9.19
C LEU A 1059 -26.21 -2.18 8.86
N ALA A 1060 -25.82 -3.16 9.68
CA ALA A 1060 -24.56 -3.89 9.51
C ALA A 1060 -24.46 -4.63 8.15
N ILE A 1061 -25.58 -5.16 7.67
CA ILE A 1061 -25.64 -6.00 6.46
C ILE A 1061 -26.18 -5.21 5.26
N SER A 1062 -26.69 -3.97 5.46
CA SER A 1062 -27.32 -3.18 4.40
C SER A 1062 -26.36 -2.84 3.27
N ASN A 1063 -25.09 -2.52 3.54
CA ASN A 1063 -24.15 -2.21 2.46
C ASN A 1063 -23.70 -3.49 1.75
N GLU A 1064 -23.37 -4.53 2.53
CA GLU A 1064 -22.96 -5.84 2.03
C GLU A 1064 -23.97 -6.42 1.04
N ILE A 1065 -25.27 -6.44 1.36
CA ILE A 1065 -26.29 -7.02 0.46
C ILE A 1065 -26.44 -6.28 -0.87
N TYR A 1066 -26.24 -4.96 -0.86
CA TYR A 1066 -26.37 -4.16 -2.07
C TYR A 1066 -25.11 -4.24 -2.93
N ASP A 1067 -23.94 -4.36 -2.30
CA ASP A 1067 -22.64 -4.43 -2.99
C ASP A 1067 -22.35 -5.86 -3.50
N GLU A 1068 -22.68 -6.90 -2.71
CA GLU A 1068 -22.51 -8.34 -3.04
C GLU A 1068 -23.25 -8.71 -4.35
N LEU A 1069 -24.34 -8.00 -4.68
CA LEU A 1069 -25.06 -8.17 -5.94
C LEU A 1069 -24.19 -7.87 -7.19
N PHE A 1070 -23.32 -6.87 -7.12
CA PHE A 1070 -22.43 -6.51 -8.23
C PHE A 1070 -21.14 -7.34 -8.25
N ASP A 1071 -20.73 -7.89 -7.12
CA ASP A 1071 -19.63 -8.88 -7.10
C ASP A 1071 -20.09 -10.24 -7.66
N ILE A 1072 -21.36 -10.57 -7.47
CA ILE A 1072 -22.03 -11.67 -8.19
C ILE A 1072 -22.06 -11.40 -9.70
N GLU A 1073 -22.40 -10.18 -10.13
CA GLU A 1073 -22.37 -9.78 -11.55
C GLU A 1073 -20.98 -9.94 -12.17
N LYS A 1074 -19.91 -9.45 -11.51
CA LYS A 1074 -18.53 -9.60 -12.00
C LYS A 1074 -18.13 -11.07 -12.12
N THR A 1075 -18.49 -11.89 -11.14
CA THR A 1075 -18.19 -13.33 -11.14
C THR A 1075 -18.94 -14.07 -12.25
N LEU A 1076 -20.22 -13.74 -12.47
CA LEU A 1076 -21.04 -14.25 -13.58
C LEU A 1076 -20.52 -13.80 -14.95
N SER A 1077 -19.90 -12.63 -15.03
CA SER A 1077 -19.27 -12.11 -16.25
C SER A 1077 -17.93 -12.80 -16.54
N ASN A 1078 -17.12 -13.03 -15.50
CA ASN A 1078 -15.78 -13.65 -15.62
C ASN A 1078 -15.83 -15.14 -15.95
N THR A 1079 -16.80 -15.89 -15.42
CA THR A 1079 -16.98 -17.33 -15.73
C THR A 1079 -17.25 -17.62 -17.21
N LEU A 1080 -17.48 -16.59 -18.05
CA LEU A 1080 -17.74 -16.72 -19.48
C LEU A 1080 -16.65 -16.20 -20.41
N ALA A 1081 -15.62 -15.52 -19.89
CA ALA A 1081 -14.39 -15.34 -20.64
C ALA A 1081 -13.70 -16.69 -20.91
N ASP A 1082 -13.83 -17.62 -19.96
CA ASP A 1082 -13.19 -18.93 -19.97
C ASP A 1082 -13.99 -19.98 -20.79
N ASP A 1083 -15.32 -19.98 -20.68
CA ASP A 1083 -16.19 -20.93 -21.39
C ASP A 1083 -16.34 -20.61 -22.90
N GLY A 1084 -16.10 -19.34 -23.29
CA GLY A 1084 -16.12 -18.85 -24.68
C GLY A 1084 -14.89 -19.25 -25.52
N GLN A 1085 -13.74 -19.54 -24.89
CA GLN A 1085 -12.53 -19.98 -25.58
C GLN A 1085 -12.48 -21.50 -25.79
N GLN A 1086 -13.13 -22.30 -24.93
CA GLN A 1086 -13.10 -23.77 -25.06
C GLN A 1086 -14.08 -24.34 -26.11
N LYS A 1087 -15.10 -23.60 -26.55
CA LYS A 1087 -16.08 -24.07 -27.57
C LYS A 1087 -15.74 -23.72 -29.02
N LYS A 1088 -14.83 -22.78 -29.29
CA LYS A 1088 -14.35 -22.48 -30.66
C LYS A 1088 -13.34 -23.50 -31.21
N THR A 1089 -12.80 -24.39 -30.37
CA THR A 1089 -11.74 -25.35 -30.75
C THR A 1089 -12.26 -26.78 -30.98
N ARG A 1090 -13.57 -27.04 -30.83
CA ARG A 1090 -14.15 -28.40 -30.94
C ARG A 1090 -15.09 -28.66 -32.13
N GLN A 1091 -15.32 -27.71 -33.04
CA GLN A 1091 -16.22 -27.89 -34.21
C GLN A 1091 -15.54 -27.80 -35.60
N LEU A 1092 -14.20 -27.86 -35.70
CA LEU A 1092 -13.48 -27.83 -36.98
C LEU A 1092 -12.72 -29.13 -37.31
N ARG A 1093 -13.17 -30.31 -36.84
CA ARG A 1093 -12.47 -31.57 -37.16
C ARG A 1093 -13.30 -32.73 -37.73
N ASN A 1094 -14.60 -32.59 -37.96
CA ASN A 1094 -15.36 -33.67 -38.57
C ASN A 1094 -16.08 -33.22 -39.84
N GLN A 1095 -15.79 -33.96 -40.92
CA GLN A 1095 -16.46 -33.98 -42.23
C GLN A 1095 -15.82 -33.12 -43.33
N SER A 1096 -14.60 -33.51 -43.69
CA SER A 1096 -14.21 -33.58 -45.11
C SER A 1096 -14.73 -34.87 -45.75
N GLU A 1097 -15.00 -34.78 -47.05
CA GLU A 1097 -15.22 -35.83 -48.06
C GLU A 1097 -16.67 -36.26 -48.34
N ASN A 1098 -17.24 -35.76 -49.46
CA ASN A 1098 -17.36 -36.57 -50.68
C ASN A 1098 -18.01 -35.84 -51.89
N TYR A 1099 -17.25 -35.85 -53.01
CA TYR A 1099 -17.64 -35.90 -54.45
C TYR A 1099 -18.48 -34.74 -55.06
N SER A 1100 -17.89 -33.89 -55.92
CA SER A 1100 -17.68 -34.01 -57.40
C SER A 1100 -18.96 -33.75 -58.22
N GLY A 1101 -19.02 -33.02 -59.34
CA GLY A 1101 -18.05 -32.49 -60.30
C GLY A 1101 -18.77 -31.91 -61.54
N PHE A 1102 -18.00 -31.53 -62.57
CA PHE A 1102 -18.30 -30.90 -63.89
C PHE A 1102 -18.13 -29.35 -63.95
N GLU A 1103 -16.96 -28.77 -64.31
CA GLU A 1103 -16.15 -28.73 -65.58
C GLU A 1103 -16.70 -27.72 -66.64
N TYR A 1104 -16.15 -26.48 -66.79
CA TYR A 1104 -15.07 -25.92 -67.68
C TYR A 1104 -15.56 -25.35 -69.05
N PRO A 1105 -14.84 -24.45 -69.80
CA PRO A 1105 -13.53 -23.79 -69.59
C PRO A 1105 -13.39 -22.26 -69.97
N ALA A 1106 -12.22 -21.69 -69.58
CA ALA A 1106 -11.35 -20.63 -70.19
C ALA A 1106 -11.96 -19.39 -70.90
N SER A 1107 -11.54 -18.13 -70.70
CA SER A 1107 -10.17 -17.53 -70.60
C SER A 1107 -10.31 -16.00 -70.27
N PRO A 1108 -9.26 -15.14 -70.20
CA PRO A 1108 -8.45 -14.86 -69.02
C PRO A 1108 -8.45 -13.39 -68.52
N MET A 1109 -8.07 -13.24 -67.25
CA MET A 1109 -7.41 -12.10 -66.58
C MET A 1109 -7.94 -10.66 -66.75
N LYS A 1110 -8.60 -10.16 -65.69
CA LYS A 1110 -8.20 -8.98 -64.88
C LYS A 1110 -9.24 -8.77 -63.77
N LYS A 1111 -8.83 -8.76 -62.48
CA LYS A 1111 -9.43 -7.97 -61.39
C LYS A 1111 -8.72 -8.20 -60.06
N VAL A 1112 -8.15 -7.12 -59.53
CA VAL A 1112 -7.81 -6.90 -58.12
C VAL A 1112 -8.47 -5.58 -57.74
N ALA A 1113 -9.22 -5.61 -56.64
CA ALA A 1113 -9.54 -4.56 -55.67
C ALA A 1113 -10.95 -4.82 -55.12
N GLY A 1114 -10.99 -5.55 -54.00
CA GLY A 1114 -12.21 -5.94 -53.29
C GLY A 1114 -12.99 -4.74 -52.75
N SER A 1115 -14.30 -4.84 -52.87
CA SER A 1115 -15.29 -3.88 -52.41
C SER A 1115 -15.30 -3.73 -50.89
N ASN A 1116 -14.86 -2.57 -50.39
CA ASN A 1116 -15.36 -2.01 -49.15
C ASN A 1116 -16.76 -1.45 -49.39
N GLN A 1117 -17.79 -2.25 -49.11
CA GLN A 1117 -19.14 -1.74 -48.84
C GLN A 1117 -19.55 -2.21 -47.45
N LYS A 1118 -19.06 -1.48 -46.42
CA LYS A 1118 -19.83 -1.36 -45.18
C LYS A 1118 -21.07 -0.56 -45.55
N GLU A 1119 -22.25 -1.17 -45.56
CA GLU A 1119 -23.49 -0.41 -45.47
C GLU A 1119 -23.37 0.53 -44.26
N GLN A 1120 -23.36 1.84 -44.50
CA GLN A 1120 -23.39 2.85 -43.43
C GLN A 1120 -24.74 2.73 -42.72
N ARG A 1121 -24.77 2.03 -41.59
CA ARG A 1121 -25.94 1.96 -40.72
C ARG A 1121 -26.17 3.34 -40.08
N LYS A 1122 -27.38 3.88 -40.24
CA LYS A 1122 -27.81 5.16 -39.66
C LYS A 1122 -27.71 5.11 -38.15
N ASN A 1123 -27.08 6.09 -37.52
CA ASN A 1123 -27.11 6.20 -36.06
C ASN A 1123 -28.54 6.57 -35.62
N VAL A 1124 -29.22 5.65 -34.93
CA VAL A 1124 -30.62 5.78 -34.52
C VAL A 1124 -30.81 6.94 -33.55
N TYR A 1125 -29.83 7.20 -32.68
CA TYR A 1125 -29.83 8.31 -31.75
C TYR A 1125 -29.77 9.65 -32.49
N ALA A 1126 -28.86 9.79 -33.46
CA ALA A 1126 -28.74 10.98 -34.31
C ALA A 1126 -30.05 11.31 -35.04
N VAL A 1127 -30.72 10.28 -35.57
CA VAL A 1127 -32.04 10.42 -36.23
C VAL A 1127 -33.12 10.83 -35.22
N SER A 1128 -33.05 10.35 -33.97
CA SER A 1128 -34.01 10.71 -32.90
C SER A 1128 -33.88 12.19 -32.51
N VAL A 1129 -32.65 12.70 -32.41
CA VAL A 1129 -32.34 14.11 -32.13
C VAL A 1129 -32.87 14.99 -33.26
N TRP A 1130 -32.64 14.60 -34.52
CA TRP A 1130 -33.17 15.31 -35.68
C TRP A 1130 -34.71 15.41 -35.64
N ARG A 1131 -35.41 14.31 -35.33
CA ARG A 1131 -36.89 14.30 -35.19
C ARG A 1131 -37.37 15.19 -34.04
N ARG A 1132 -36.64 15.22 -32.92
CA ARG A 1132 -37.00 16.04 -31.77
C ARG A 1132 -36.87 17.53 -32.08
N ILE A 1133 -35.76 17.94 -32.70
CA ILE A 1133 -35.55 19.33 -33.16
C ILE A 1133 -36.62 19.74 -34.17
N ARG A 1134 -36.95 18.85 -35.12
CA ARG A 1134 -38.06 19.05 -36.06
C ARG A 1134 -39.38 19.30 -35.34
N SER A 1135 -39.73 18.48 -34.35
CA SER A 1135 -40.97 18.62 -33.59
C SER A 1135 -41.04 19.97 -32.85
N LYS A 1136 -39.93 20.43 -32.26
CA LYS A 1136 -39.84 21.76 -31.61
C LYS A 1136 -40.06 22.90 -32.60
N LEU A 1137 -39.39 22.87 -33.76
CA LEU A 1137 -39.53 23.89 -34.81
C LEU A 1137 -40.91 23.85 -35.49
N GLU A 1138 -41.57 22.69 -35.57
CA GLU A 1138 -42.93 22.58 -36.09
C GLU A 1138 -43.99 23.04 -35.09
N GLY A 1139 -43.65 23.16 -33.81
CA GLY A 1139 -44.60 23.56 -32.77
C GLY A 1139 -45.25 22.41 -32.02
N ARG A 1140 -44.79 21.17 -32.22
CA ARG A 1140 -45.41 19.92 -31.74
C ARG A 1140 -44.67 19.32 -30.56
N ASP A 1141 -44.13 20.18 -29.70
CA ASP A 1141 -43.44 19.82 -28.47
C ASP A 1141 -43.93 20.77 -27.35
N PRO A 1142 -44.40 20.28 -26.17
CA PRO A 1142 -44.37 18.88 -25.68
C PRO A 1142 -45.34 17.91 -26.38
N ASP A 1143 -46.47 18.40 -26.90
CA ASP A 1143 -47.53 17.56 -27.47
C ASP A 1143 -47.36 17.34 -28.98
N SER A 1144 -47.08 16.10 -29.38
CA SER A 1144 -46.92 15.72 -30.79
C SER A 1144 -48.18 15.90 -31.65
N ASN A 1145 -49.36 15.84 -31.01
CA ASN A 1145 -50.67 15.92 -31.67
C ASN A 1145 -51.20 17.35 -31.80
N LYS A 1146 -50.56 18.36 -31.18
CA LYS A 1146 -51.01 19.76 -31.21
C LYS A 1146 -49.88 20.69 -31.63
N SER A 1147 -50.08 21.44 -32.71
CA SER A 1147 -49.13 22.47 -33.16
C SER A 1147 -49.40 23.78 -32.42
N SER A 1148 -48.60 24.07 -31.40
CA SER A 1148 -48.68 25.30 -30.60
C SER A 1148 -48.20 26.53 -31.37
N ARG A 1149 -48.85 27.67 -31.14
CA ARG A 1149 -48.41 28.97 -31.70
C ARG A 1149 -47.12 29.43 -31.05
N VAL A 1150 -46.39 30.33 -31.70
CA VAL A 1150 -45.10 30.82 -31.19
C VAL A 1150 -45.24 31.45 -29.80
N GLN A 1151 -46.30 32.25 -29.58
CA GLN A 1151 -46.56 32.84 -28.27
C GLN A 1151 -46.79 31.77 -27.19
N GLU A 1152 -47.58 30.74 -27.50
CA GLU A 1152 -47.89 29.66 -26.56
C GLU A 1152 -46.64 28.83 -26.21
N GLN A 1153 -45.75 28.59 -27.18
CA GLN A 1153 -44.50 27.88 -26.92
C GLN A 1153 -43.53 28.71 -26.07
N VAL A 1154 -43.40 30.01 -26.35
CA VAL A 1154 -42.54 30.89 -25.54
C VAL A 1154 -43.07 30.97 -24.11
N ASP A 1155 -44.38 31.09 -23.94
CA ASP A 1155 -45.00 31.13 -22.62
C ASP A 1155 -44.81 29.84 -21.84
N TRP A 1156 -44.96 28.71 -22.52
CA TRP A 1156 -44.74 27.41 -21.90
C TRP A 1156 -43.27 27.23 -21.50
N ILE A 1157 -42.33 27.59 -22.37
CA ILE A 1157 -40.89 27.49 -22.05
C ILE A 1157 -40.50 28.39 -20.88
N ILE A 1158 -40.95 29.65 -20.86
CA ILE A 1158 -40.63 30.58 -19.77
C ILE A 1158 -41.21 30.06 -18.45
N ARG A 1159 -42.47 29.58 -18.47
CA ARG A 1159 -43.12 29.03 -17.27
C ARG A 1159 -42.38 27.81 -16.72
N GLU A 1160 -41.99 26.88 -17.58
CA GLU A 1160 -41.23 25.69 -17.16
C GLU A 1160 -39.83 26.05 -16.64
N ALA A 1161 -39.16 27.01 -17.27
CA ALA A 1161 -37.81 27.44 -16.88
C ALA A 1161 -37.79 28.25 -15.57
N GLN A 1162 -38.87 28.97 -15.25
CA GLN A 1162 -39.02 29.71 -14.00
C GLN A 1162 -39.72 28.90 -12.90
N ASN A 1163 -40.14 27.66 -13.18
CA ASN A 1163 -40.80 26.85 -12.19
C ASN A 1163 -39.81 26.50 -11.07
N GLN A 1164 -40.09 26.99 -9.86
CA GLN A 1164 -39.27 26.74 -8.67
C GLN A 1164 -39.13 25.25 -8.38
N GLU A 1165 -40.15 24.44 -8.68
CA GLU A 1165 -40.08 22.99 -8.53
C GLU A 1165 -39.06 22.38 -9.49
N ASN A 1166 -38.99 22.85 -10.74
CA ASN A 1166 -37.98 22.39 -11.69
C ASN A 1166 -36.58 22.88 -11.30
N LEU A 1167 -36.46 24.14 -10.88
CA LEU A 1167 -35.19 24.75 -10.52
C LEU A 1167 -34.59 24.14 -9.24
N ALA A 1168 -35.42 23.77 -8.27
CA ALA A 1168 -34.99 23.10 -7.04
C ALA A 1168 -34.52 21.65 -7.27
N LEU A 1169 -34.94 21.02 -8.36
CA LEU A 1169 -34.53 19.67 -8.75
C LEU A 1169 -33.27 19.64 -9.62
N LEU A 1170 -32.71 20.80 -9.98
CA LEU A 1170 -31.46 20.85 -10.72
C LEU A 1170 -30.28 20.47 -9.83
N TYR A 1171 -29.27 19.88 -10.45
CA TYR A 1171 -28.00 19.55 -9.79
C TYR A 1171 -27.43 20.79 -9.09
N GLU A 1172 -26.96 20.64 -7.86
CA GLU A 1172 -26.52 21.74 -6.99
C GLU A 1172 -25.47 22.66 -7.64
N GLY A 1173 -24.57 22.11 -8.47
CA GLY A 1173 -23.56 22.90 -9.20
C GLY A 1173 -24.12 23.79 -10.32
N PHE A 1174 -25.41 23.66 -10.65
CA PHE A 1174 -26.13 24.60 -11.53
C PHE A 1174 -26.51 25.89 -10.81
N THR A 1175 -26.42 25.92 -9.47
CA THR A 1175 -26.64 27.08 -8.59
C THR A 1175 -27.94 27.83 -8.92
N SER A 1176 -29.06 27.10 -8.99
CA SER A 1176 -30.36 27.64 -9.43
C SER A 1176 -31.00 28.67 -8.50
N TRP A 1177 -30.41 28.90 -7.32
CA TRP A 1177 -30.85 29.84 -6.30
C TRP A 1177 -30.08 31.17 -6.28
N VAL A 1178 -29.08 31.37 -7.17
CA VAL A 1178 -28.22 32.57 -7.24
C VAL A 1178 -28.39 33.33 -8.54
#